data_AF-A0A183IL26-F1
#
_entry.id   AF-A0A183IL26-F1
#
_cell.length_a   1.000
_cell.length_b   1.000
_cell.length_c   1.000
_cell.angle_alpha   90.00
_cell.angle_beta   90.00
_cell.angle_gamma   90.00
#
_symmetry.space_group_name_H-M   'P 1'
#
loop_
_entity.id
_entity.type
_entity.pdbx_description
1 polymer ?
#
loop_
_entity_poly.entity_id
_entity_poly.type
_entity_poly.pdbx_seq_one_letter_code
_entity_poly.pdbx_strand_id
1 'polypeptide(L)'
;MMQGIMKVQSTEKPLQWVTFLITRFEDQLPVKSGPLKRKARLLISQSQACLVNVSRLKFSMVVGGLVKILQAVNATKCCSEQDLFDSQIIILDTLEQCLSQDVLTRTDEAVNAKIIIQEMCLKVLEEIYHATCGAPCPARLSKQKLYFDSVKKVLKMKITHTGKQPLLAAACIAGVKLCKAATYIDIVDSANVFFALLQSVIDCIKNFLFSPARPLFKYPTSSEIDVMIDCFVALFRLNYNNEIFRMCLNAQSAIPHQLVLVMALYRIAVQLRLSWWPKITLVYSRSNELRNMLNETITRVSQAATSVSLASGFACSGYVPLKVSQSLQKVSHLTGKLRDRASVSSTAEELSPTRKLLFWLIRLMCIEPTLFLNYHCEKKIDSDVGDFQNSTLELMNGLVSLIGNADQLPELITEVMEAILCLHQPCNILQWNPISRLSSMETFWYINSQVVFTVCQKLLHHQLRNYPDILRWLKQLLMCRNAFLASNRDICNFGASEQLCKQAALKLETICFLYLWSLDNSAAVTALSMFRLICKEMEICYSPEELPQKYMAFSCLADSNDLQTIGRVALQKSINSYLRKQTLPCVGCCQAWQDTYVYWQDFARYLKSYPKSKFDDSSQLIENLTNLLACPKTQRNVDVDSDLILKLWANMSGFLCASAASGGVSSNTLLNSSM
;
A
#
# COMPACT_ATOMS: atom_id res chain seq x y z
N MET A 1 -31.66 -40.51 -38.37
CA MET A 1 -30.61 -39.96 -37.47
C MET A 1 -30.88 -38.46 -37.26
N MET A 2 -32.07 -38.15 -36.75
CA MET A 2 -32.68 -36.81 -36.65
C MET A 2 -32.75 -36.37 -35.18
N GLN A 3 -31.63 -36.05 -34.54
CA GLN A 3 -31.64 -35.38 -33.23
C GLN A 3 -30.35 -34.62 -32.87
N GLY A 4 -29.45 -34.35 -33.83
CA GLY A 4 -28.09 -33.88 -33.54
C GLY A 4 -27.66 -32.51 -34.07
N ILE A 5 -28.49 -31.75 -34.80
CA ILE A 5 -28.05 -30.52 -35.49
C ILE A 5 -29.01 -29.32 -35.29
N MET A 6 -29.48 -29.09 -34.05
CA MET A 6 -30.26 -27.89 -33.70
C MET A 6 -29.88 -27.31 -32.33
N LYS A 7 -28.58 -27.18 -32.03
CA LYS A 7 -28.14 -26.55 -30.77
C LYS A 7 -27.04 -25.48 -30.91
N VAL A 8 -26.96 -24.79 -32.04
CA VAL A 8 -25.99 -23.68 -32.25
C VAL A 8 -26.61 -22.41 -32.88
N GLN A 9 -27.93 -22.19 -32.85
CA GLN A 9 -28.53 -20.94 -33.36
C GLN A 9 -29.63 -20.36 -32.44
N SER A 10 -29.28 -19.92 -31.23
CA SER A 10 -30.26 -19.22 -30.39
C SER A 10 -29.74 -18.12 -29.46
N THR A 11 -28.50 -17.63 -29.60
CA THR A 11 -27.96 -16.56 -28.72
C THR A 11 -27.89 -15.17 -29.36
N GLU A 12 -27.94 -15.03 -30.70
CA GLU A 12 -27.82 -13.73 -31.38
C GLU A 12 -29.14 -12.94 -31.51
N LYS A 13 -30.26 -13.62 -31.74
CA LYS A 13 -31.58 -12.99 -31.93
C LYS A 13 -32.03 -12.10 -30.74
N PRO A 14 -31.78 -12.45 -29.46
CA PRO A 14 -32.15 -11.61 -28.32
C PRO A 14 -31.37 -10.28 -28.26
N LEU A 15 -30.11 -10.24 -28.70
CA LEU A 15 -29.27 -9.04 -28.62
C LEU A 15 -29.70 -7.99 -29.66
N GLN A 16 -29.94 -8.43 -30.90
CA GLN A 16 -30.41 -7.56 -31.99
C GLN A 16 -31.77 -6.92 -31.66
N TRP A 17 -32.65 -7.67 -30.99
CA TRP A 17 -33.96 -7.15 -30.59
C TRP A 17 -33.85 -6.01 -29.55
N VAL A 18 -32.93 -6.11 -28.59
CA VAL A 18 -32.72 -5.02 -27.61
C VAL A 18 -32.12 -3.79 -28.29
N THR A 19 -31.18 -3.97 -29.23
CA THR A 19 -30.67 -2.86 -30.04
C THR A 19 -31.79 -2.18 -30.82
N PHE A 20 -32.68 -2.95 -31.46
CA PHE A 20 -33.83 -2.40 -32.18
C PHE A 20 -34.80 -1.65 -31.26
N LEU A 21 -35.02 -2.17 -30.04
CA LEU A 21 -35.85 -1.50 -29.04
C LEU A 21 -35.25 -0.16 -28.61
N ILE A 22 -33.93 -0.10 -28.41
CA ILE A 22 -33.18 1.12 -28.07
C ILE A 22 -33.29 2.15 -29.21
N THR A 23 -33.05 1.74 -30.46
CA THR A 23 -33.17 2.63 -31.62
C THR A 23 -34.61 3.12 -31.81
N ARG A 24 -35.61 2.24 -31.64
CA ARG A 24 -37.03 2.62 -31.70
C ARG A 24 -37.40 3.64 -30.64
N PHE A 25 -36.86 3.50 -29.42
CA PHE A 25 -37.07 4.47 -28.36
C PHE A 25 -36.44 5.82 -28.72
N GLU A 26 -35.22 5.82 -29.26
CA GLU A 26 -34.54 7.03 -29.74
C GLU A 26 -35.35 7.77 -30.80
N ASP A 27 -35.87 7.06 -31.80
CA ASP A 27 -36.64 7.63 -32.91
C ASP A 27 -38.02 8.18 -32.49
N GLN A 28 -38.51 7.76 -31.31
CA GLN A 28 -39.76 8.25 -30.73
C GLN A 28 -39.59 9.51 -29.88
N LEU A 29 -38.35 9.93 -29.61
CA LEU A 29 -38.10 11.11 -28.78
C LEU A 29 -38.55 12.39 -29.49
N PRO A 30 -39.10 13.37 -28.75
CA PRO A 30 -39.54 14.66 -29.30
C PRO A 30 -38.52 15.36 -30.20
N VAL A 31 -37.22 15.23 -29.90
CA VAL A 31 -36.12 15.81 -30.71
C VAL A 31 -36.06 15.23 -32.13
N LYS A 32 -36.58 14.02 -32.36
CA LYS A 32 -36.69 13.37 -33.68
C LYS A 32 -38.12 13.32 -34.21
N SER A 33 -39.11 13.15 -33.35
CA SER A 33 -40.52 12.98 -33.74
C SER A 33 -41.33 14.29 -33.77
N GLY A 34 -40.80 15.38 -33.23
CA GLY A 34 -41.53 16.62 -32.96
C GLY A 34 -42.50 16.51 -31.75
N PRO A 35 -43.34 17.54 -31.53
CA PRO A 35 -44.15 17.67 -30.33
C PRO A 35 -45.08 16.47 -30.07
N LEU A 36 -45.11 16.04 -28.80
CA LEU A 36 -45.78 14.82 -28.35
C LEU A 36 -47.32 14.88 -28.46
N LYS A 37 -47.87 14.38 -29.58
CA LYS A 37 -49.30 14.10 -29.75
C LYS A 37 -49.74 12.87 -28.93
N ARG A 38 -51.03 12.74 -28.62
CA ARG A 38 -51.61 11.70 -27.74
C ARG A 38 -51.19 10.26 -28.08
N LYS A 39 -51.13 9.93 -29.38
CA LYS A 39 -50.71 8.60 -29.87
C LYS A 39 -49.20 8.36 -29.71
N ALA A 40 -48.37 9.39 -29.89
CA ALA A 40 -46.91 9.31 -29.72
C ALA A 40 -46.51 9.11 -28.25
N ARG A 41 -47.22 9.78 -27.30
CA ARG A 41 -47.02 9.59 -25.86
C ARG A 41 -47.26 8.14 -25.41
N LEU A 42 -48.25 7.48 -26.00
CA LEU A 42 -48.60 6.11 -25.65
C LEU A 42 -47.55 5.11 -26.16
N LEU A 43 -47.01 5.36 -27.37
CA LEU A 43 -45.94 4.55 -27.96
C LEU A 43 -44.62 4.66 -27.20
N ILE A 44 -44.21 5.87 -26.82
CA ILE A 44 -42.96 6.07 -26.08
C ILE A 44 -43.05 5.49 -24.67
N SER A 45 -44.21 5.61 -24.01
CA SER A 45 -44.45 4.99 -22.69
C SER A 45 -44.40 3.45 -22.76
N GLN A 46 -44.90 2.85 -23.85
CA GLN A 46 -44.75 1.41 -24.08
C GLN A 46 -43.29 1.00 -24.28
N SER A 47 -42.52 1.77 -25.08
CA SER A 47 -41.09 1.53 -25.29
C SER A 47 -40.30 1.67 -23.98
N GLN A 48 -40.61 2.69 -23.17
CA GLN A 48 -40.05 2.91 -21.84
C GLN A 48 -40.29 1.72 -20.91
N ALA A 49 -41.54 1.27 -20.78
CA ALA A 49 -41.87 0.12 -19.94
C ALA A 49 -41.18 -1.17 -20.41
N CYS A 50 -41.03 -1.35 -21.73
CA CYS A 50 -40.28 -2.48 -22.28
C CYS A 50 -38.79 -2.41 -21.92
N LEU A 51 -38.15 -1.25 -22.08
CA LEU A 51 -36.73 -1.07 -21.75
C LEU A 51 -36.46 -1.32 -20.26
N VAL A 52 -37.33 -0.83 -19.38
CA VAL A 52 -37.26 -1.03 -17.92
C VAL A 52 -37.44 -2.49 -17.52
N ASN A 53 -38.23 -3.27 -18.26
CA ASN A 53 -38.35 -4.70 -18.01
C ASN A 53 -37.13 -5.48 -18.55
N VAL A 54 -36.62 -5.09 -19.71
CA VAL A 54 -35.47 -5.74 -20.35
C VAL A 54 -34.18 -5.46 -19.59
N SER A 55 -34.05 -4.29 -18.95
CA SER A 55 -32.90 -3.93 -18.13
C SER A 55 -32.66 -4.93 -16.99
N ARG A 56 -33.70 -5.62 -16.49
CA ARG A 56 -33.57 -6.70 -15.48
C ARG A 56 -32.65 -7.83 -15.93
N LEU A 57 -32.62 -8.12 -17.22
CA LEU A 57 -31.87 -9.24 -17.79
C LEU A 57 -30.62 -8.76 -18.56
N LYS A 58 -30.67 -7.57 -19.15
CA LYS A 58 -29.64 -7.00 -20.04
C LYS A 58 -29.29 -5.56 -19.67
N PHE A 59 -29.05 -5.33 -18.38
CA PHE A 59 -28.81 -4.01 -17.77
C PHE A 59 -27.76 -3.16 -18.53
N SER A 60 -26.52 -3.64 -18.63
CA SER A 60 -25.41 -2.90 -19.26
C SER A 60 -25.70 -2.46 -20.69
N MET A 61 -26.40 -3.29 -21.48
CA MET A 61 -26.71 -2.98 -22.87
C MET A 61 -27.84 -1.95 -22.99
N VAL A 62 -28.88 -2.04 -22.15
CA VAL A 62 -29.99 -1.09 -22.11
C VAL A 62 -29.52 0.27 -21.58
N VAL A 63 -28.85 0.29 -20.42
CA VAL A 63 -28.33 1.53 -19.82
C VAL A 63 -27.26 2.15 -20.71
N GLY A 64 -26.32 1.37 -21.25
CA GLY A 64 -25.32 1.86 -22.18
C GLY A 64 -25.92 2.43 -23.48
N GLY A 65 -27.00 1.85 -23.98
CA GLY A 65 -27.75 2.39 -25.11
C GLY A 65 -28.45 3.72 -24.78
N LEU A 66 -29.13 3.78 -23.63
CA LEU A 66 -29.81 4.99 -23.15
C LEU A 66 -28.83 6.14 -22.89
N VAL A 67 -27.62 5.86 -22.38
CA VAL A 67 -26.54 6.85 -22.23
C VAL A 67 -26.12 7.41 -23.58
N LYS A 68 -25.88 6.54 -24.57
CA LYS A 68 -25.49 6.98 -25.92
C LYS A 68 -26.56 7.86 -26.56
N ILE A 69 -27.84 7.52 -26.34
CA ILE A 69 -28.96 8.34 -26.78
C ILE A 69 -28.93 9.70 -26.07
N LEU A 70 -28.77 9.74 -24.74
CA LEU A 70 -28.69 10.99 -23.98
C LEU A 70 -27.55 11.90 -24.46
N GLN A 71 -26.38 11.32 -24.70
CA GLN A 71 -25.22 12.03 -25.24
C GLN A 71 -25.49 12.58 -26.64
N ALA A 72 -26.11 11.80 -27.51
CA ALA A 72 -26.52 12.25 -28.85
C ALA A 72 -27.53 13.40 -28.76
N VAL A 73 -28.55 13.30 -27.90
CA VAL A 73 -29.54 14.36 -27.68
C VAL A 73 -28.89 15.63 -27.12
N ASN A 74 -27.97 15.52 -26.16
CA ASN A 74 -27.24 16.67 -25.61
C ASN A 74 -26.34 17.36 -26.65
N ALA A 75 -25.80 16.62 -27.61
CA ALA A 75 -25.00 17.17 -28.71
C ALA A 75 -25.85 17.74 -29.86
N THR A 76 -27.17 17.51 -29.86
CA THR A 76 -28.06 17.92 -30.94
C THR A 76 -28.43 19.40 -30.78
N LYS A 77 -28.15 20.21 -31.81
CA LYS A 77 -28.68 21.57 -31.92
C LYS A 77 -30.10 21.52 -32.47
N CYS A 78 -31.09 21.37 -31.59
CA CYS A 78 -32.51 21.30 -31.97
C CYS A 78 -33.11 22.70 -32.21
N CYS A 79 -34.09 22.81 -33.10
CA CYS A 79 -34.84 24.05 -33.38
C CYS A 79 -35.84 24.44 -32.26
N SER A 80 -36.13 23.53 -31.31
CA SER A 80 -37.08 23.70 -30.22
C SER A 80 -36.46 23.24 -28.90
N GLU A 81 -36.23 24.19 -27.99
CA GLU A 81 -35.68 23.91 -26.64
C GLU A 81 -36.62 23.01 -25.82
N GLN A 82 -37.94 23.13 -26.03
CA GLN A 82 -38.94 22.31 -25.35
C GLN A 82 -38.84 20.83 -25.76
N ASP A 83 -38.64 20.54 -27.05
CA ASP A 83 -38.53 19.16 -27.53
C ASP A 83 -37.21 18.50 -27.10
N LEU A 84 -36.13 19.28 -27.04
CA LEU A 84 -34.86 18.85 -26.47
C LEU A 84 -35.05 18.45 -24.99
N PHE A 85 -35.73 19.30 -24.23
CA PHE A 85 -35.98 19.10 -22.82
C PHE A 85 -36.92 17.91 -22.54
N ASP A 86 -38.03 17.80 -23.24
CA ASP A 86 -38.98 16.69 -23.11
C ASP A 86 -38.28 15.35 -23.45
N SER A 87 -37.41 15.34 -24.45
CA SER A 87 -36.60 14.15 -24.80
C SER A 87 -35.65 13.77 -23.67
N GLN A 88 -34.95 14.74 -23.08
CA GLN A 88 -34.05 14.50 -21.96
C GLN A 88 -34.81 13.93 -20.76
N ILE A 89 -35.96 14.49 -20.39
CA ILE A 89 -36.76 13.97 -19.26
C ILE A 89 -37.16 12.52 -19.49
N ILE A 90 -37.62 12.17 -20.69
CA ILE A 90 -38.09 10.80 -20.97
C ILE A 90 -36.93 9.80 -20.87
N ILE A 91 -35.74 10.15 -21.40
CA ILE A 91 -34.55 9.30 -21.29
C ILE A 91 -34.15 9.14 -19.81
N LEU A 92 -34.15 10.24 -19.07
CA LEU A 92 -33.72 10.28 -17.67
C LEU A 92 -34.68 9.52 -16.73
N ASP A 93 -36.00 9.64 -16.92
CA ASP A 93 -37.02 8.87 -16.18
C ASP A 93 -36.92 7.37 -16.50
N THR A 94 -36.66 7.02 -17.76
CA THR A 94 -36.41 5.63 -18.16
C THR A 94 -35.16 5.06 -17.47
N LEU A 95 -34.08 5.86 -17.40
CA LEU A 95 -32.85 5.49 -16.72
C LEU A 95 -33.07 5.32 -15.22
N GLU A 96 -33.75 6.25 -14.55
CA GLU A 96 -34.10 6.16 -13.13
C GLU A 96 -34.86 4.87 -12.81
N GLN A 97 -35.85 4.50 -13.63
CA GLN A 97 -36.63 3.28 -13.45
C GLN A 97 -35.82 2.00 -13.69
N CYS A 98 -34.82 2.04 -14.58
CA CYS A 98 -33.88 0.93 -14.77
C CYS A 98 -32.92 0.79 -13.56
N LEU A 99 -32.51 1.91 -12.97
CA LEU A 99 -31.55 2.00 -11.86
C LEU A 99 -32.17 1.72 -10.48
N SER A 100 -33.47 1.93 -10.32
CA SER A 100 -34.20 1.74 -9.06
C SER A 100 -34.55 0.27 -8.76
N GLN A 101 -34.11 -0.67 -9.60
CA GLN A 101 -34.28 -2.12 -9.42
C GLN A 101 -33.09 -2.68 -8.60
N ASP A 102 -33.22 -3.78 -7.85
CA ASP A 102 -32.16 -4.30 -6.95
C ASP A 102 -30.81 -4.58 -7.66
N VAL A 103 -29.90 -3.59 -7.68
CA VAL A 103 -28.60 -3.60 -8.42
C VAL A 103 -27.39 -3.93 -7.51
N LEU A 104 -27.59 -4.51 -6.33
CA LEU A 104 -26.55 -4.65 -5.29
C LEU A 104 -25.36 -5.62 -5.59
N THR A 105 -25.15 -6.11 -6.82
CA THR A 105 -24.13 -7.16 -7.07
C THR A 105 -23.18 -6.97 -8.26
N ARG A 106 -23.15 -5.83 -8.97
CA ARG A 106 -22.36 -5.74 -10.23
C ARG A 106 -21.50 -4.48 -10.34
N THR A 107 -20.19 -4.68 -10.39
CA THR A 107 -19.14 -3.66 -10.15
C THR A 107 -18.82 -2.73 -11.32
N ASP A 108 -19.06 -3.15 -12.58
CA ASP A 108 -18.79 -2.30 -13.77
C ASP A 108 -19.98 -1.39 -14.15
N GLU A 109 -21.13 -1.61 -13.53
CA GLU A 109 -22.42 -0.97 -13.82
C GLU A 109 -22.65 0.32 -12.99
N ALA A 110 -21.81 0.59 -11.99
CA ALA A 110 -21.89 1.73 -11.09
C ALA A 110 -21.34 3.05 -11.69
N VAL A 111 -20.42 3.00 -12.66
CA VAL A 111 -19.80 4.21 -13.24
C VAL A 111 -20.78 4.92 -14.19
N ASN A 112 -21.50 4.17 -15.03
CA ASN A 112 -22.52 4.73 -15.93
C ASN A 112 -23.74 5.25 -15.18
N ALA A 113 -24.25 4.49 -14.18
CA ALA A 113 -25.33 4.94 -13.31
C ALA A 113 -24.97 6.24 -12.56
N LYS A 114 -23.72 6.37 -12.10
CA LYS A 114 -23.22 7.55 -11.41
C LYS A 114 -23.10 8.77 -12.32
N ILE A 115 -22.61 8.60 -13.56
CA ILE A 115 -22.54 9.69 -14.55
C ILE A 115 -23.95 10.17 -14.93
N ILE A 116 -24.90 9.25 -15.13
CA ILE A 116 -26.31 9.54 -15.48
C ILE A 116 -27.06 10.25 -14.36
N ILE A 117 -27.04 9.70 -13.14
CA ILE A 117 -27.67 10.31 -11.96
C ILE A 117 -27.07 11.71 -11.73
N GLN A 118 -25.81 11.90 -12.10
CA GLN A 118 -25.10 13.14 -11.91
C GLN A 118 -25.40 14.20 -12.97
N GLU A 119 -25.53 13.87 -14.25
CA GLU A 119 -26.08 14.79 -15.27
C GLU A 119 -27.53 15.17 -14.95
N MET A 120 -28.33 14.26 -14.40
CA MET A 120 -29.68 14.55 -13.88
C MET A 120 -29.64 15.54 -12.72
N CYS A 121 -28.73 15.33 -11.75
CA CYS A 121 -28.57 16.25 -10.62
C CYS A 121 -28.06 17.63 -11.05
N LEU A 122 -27.17 17.72 -12.04
CA LEU A 122 -26.60 18.99 -12.51
C LEU A 122 -27.68 19.91 -13.12
N LYS A 123 -28.52 19.39 -14.03
CA LYS A 123 -29.64 20.15 -14.61
C LYS A 123 -30.69 20.55 -13.58
N VAL A 124 -31.04 19.63 -12.66
CA VAL A 124 -31.95 19.93 -11.55
C VAL A 124 -31.38 21.03 -10.64
N LEU A 125 -30.08 21.01 -10.36
CA LEU A 125 -29.43 22.01 -9.50
C LEU A 125 -29.29 23.37 -10.20
N GLU A 126 -29.12 23.39 -11.51
CA GLU A 126 -29.15 24.61 -12.33
C GLU A 126 -30.54 25.28 -12.29
N GLU A 127 -31.62 24.51 -12.54
CA GLU A 127 -33.00 25.01 -12.42
C GLU A 127 -33.33 25.49 -10.99
N ILE A 128 -32.86 24.78 -9.96
CA ILE A 128 -33.02 25.20 -8.56
C ILE A 128 -32.29 26.53 -8.32
N TYR A 129 -31.07 26.70 -8.81
CA TYR A 129 -30.33 27.96 -8.64
C TYR A 129 -31.06 29.13 -9.28
N HIS A 130 -31.49 28.99 -10.55
CA HIS A 130 -32.24 30.05 -11.22
C HIS A 130 -33.51 30.42 -10.44
N ALA A 131 -34.20 29.41 -9.90
CA ALA A 131 -35.35 29.63 -9.04
C ALA A 131 -34.99 30.34 -7.71
N THR A 132 -33.79 30.15 -7.17
CA THR A 132 -33.30 30.86 -5.98
C THR A 132 -32.86 32.29 -6.30
N CYS A 133 -32.52 32.59 -7.56
CA CYS A 133 -32.22 33.94 -8.07
C CYS A 133 -33.46 34.73 -8.54
N GLY A 134 -34.68 34.22 -8.29
CA GLY A 134 -35.93 34.94 -8.57
C GLY A 134 -36.71 34.42 -9.78
N ALA A 135 -36.21 33.41 -10.50
CA ALA A 135 -37.00 32.76 -11.55
C ALA A 135 -38.16 31.93 -10.95
N PRO A 136 -39.28 31.74 -11.68
CA PRO A 136 -40.35 30.86 -11.24
C PRO A 136 -39.85 29.41 -11.08
N CYS A 137 -40.03 28.85 -9.89
CA CYS A 137 -39.64 27.46 -9.61
C CYS A 137 -40.69 26.49 -10.22
N PRO A 138 -40.28 25.54 -11.07
CA PRO A 138 -41.18 24.49 -11.54
C PRO A 138 -41.78 23.73 -10.35
N ALA A 139 -43.09 23.48 -10.34
CA ALA A 139 -43.77 22.80 -9.24
C ALA A 139 -43.14 21.44 -8.89
N ARG A 140 -42.62 20.73 -9.89
CA ARG A 140 -41.89 19.45 -9.74
C ARG A 140 -40.61 19.54 -8.92
N LEU A 141 -39.99 20.72 -8.83
CA LEU A 141 -38.71 20.98 -8.13
C LEU A 141 -38.88 21.65 -6.77
N SER A 142 -40.11 21.96 -6.36
CA SER A 142 -40.39 22.70 -5.13
C SER A 142 -39.82 22.03 -3.87
N LYS A 143 -39.93 20.70 -3.77
CA LYS A 143 -39.40 19.93 -2.63
C LYS A 143 -37.87 19.93 -2.59
N GLN A 144 -37.22 19.81 -3.74
CA GLN A 144 -35.77 19.81 -3.89
C GLN A 144 -35.19 21.19 -3.57
N LYS A 145 -35.83 22.27 -4.03
CA LYS A 145 -35.48 23.64 -3.66
C LYS A 145 -35.59 23.86 -2.15
N LEU A 146 -36.71 23.46 -1.53
CA LEU A 146 -36.91 23.56 -0.08
C LEU A 146 -35.85 22.77 0.71
N TYR A 147 -35.50 21.57 0.25
CA TYR A 147 -34.43 20.77 0.86
C TYR A 147 -33.08 21.50 0.76
N PHE A 148 -32.73 22.02 -0.42
CA PHE A 148 -31.47 22.75 -0.63
C PHE A 148 -31.40 24.01 0.24
N ASP A 149 -32.47 24.80 0.27
CA ASP A 149 -32.56 26.00 1.11
C ASP A 149 -32.42 25.65 2.60
N SER A 150 -32.98 24.51 3.03
CA SER A 150 -32.80 23.98 4.39
C SER A 150 -31.35 23.63 4.69
N VAL A 151 -30.67 22.91 3.79
CA VAL A 151 -29.23 22.58 3.93
C VAL A 151 -28.39 23.86 4.04
N LYS A 152 -28.61 24.83 3.14
CA LYS A 152 -27.91 26.12 3.14
C LYS A 152 -28.16 26.90 4.42
N LYS A 153 -29.40 26.89 4.93
CA LYS A 153 -29.77 27.55 6.20
C LYS A 153 -29.06 26.90 7.39
N VAL A 154 -28.99 25.57 7.43
CA VAL A 154 -28.30 24.84 8.51
C VAL A 154 -26.80 25.10 8.49
N LEU A 155 -26.16 25.05 7.32
CA LEU A 155 -24.71 25.32 7.17
C LEU A 155 -24.33 26.76 7.54
N LYS A 156 -25.20 27.73 7.30
CA LYS A 156 -24.96 29.13 7.67
C LYS A 156 -25.31 29.47 9.12
N MET A 157 -25.93 28.53 9.84
CA MET A 157 -26.30 28.76 11.24
C MET A 157 -25.04 28.72 12.12
N LYS A 158 -24.78 29.80 12.88
CA LYS A 158 -23.77 29.77 13.96
C LYS A 158 -24.30 28.84 15.05
N ILE A 159 -23.84 27.59 15.08
CA ILE A 159 -24.35 26.60 16.04
C ILE A 159 -23.78 26.90 17.43
N THR A 160 -24.65 27.35 18.34
CA THR A 160 -24.35 27.59 19.75
C THR A 160 -24.81 26.44 20.66
N HIS A 161 -25.57 25.46 20.15
CA HIS A 161 -26.19 24.39 20.96
C HIS A 161 -25.85 22.98 20.45
N THR A 162 -25.51 22.09 21.39
CA THR A 162 -25.13 20.68 21.17
C THR A 162 -26.23 19.80 20.55
N GLY A 163 -27.51 20.15 20.72
CA GLY A 163 -28.65 19.36 20.22
C GLY A 163 -28.88 19.37 18.70
N LYS A 164 -28.22 20.25 17.93
CA LYS A 164 -28.35 20.35 16.46
C LYS A 164 -27.23 19.67 15.67
N GLN A 165 -26.32 18.97 16.36
CA GLN A 165 -25.17 18.31 15.75
C GLN A 165 -25.52 17.30 14.63
N PRO A 166 -26.53 16.41 14.78
CA PRO A 166 -26.87 15.45 13.72
C PRO A 166 -27.40 16.11 12.44
N LEU A 167 -28.18 17.19 12.59
CA LEU A 167 -28.71 17.96 11.47
C LEU A 167 -27.58 18.68 10.72
N LEU A 168 -26.61 19.24 11.45
CA LEU A 168 -25.42 19.85 10.85
C LEU A 168 -24.57 18.80 10.13
N ALA A 169 -24.37 17.62 10.72
CA ALA A 169 -23.65 16.53 10.09
C ALA A 169 -24.32 16.09 8.78
N ALA A 170 -25.65 15.91 8.79
CA ALA A 170 -26.42 15.60 7.58
C ALA A 170 -26.28 16.69 6.51
N ALA A 171 -26.36 17.97 6.90
CA ALA A 171 -26.18 19.10 5.98
C ALA A 171 -24.76 19.16 5.42
N CYS A 172 -23.73 18.88 6.22
CA CYS A 172 -22.34 18.79 5.77
C CYS A 172 -22.14 17.64 4.78
N ILE A 173 -22.69 16.45 5.07
CA ILE A 173 -22.63 15.29 4.16
C ILE A 173 -23.29 15.62 2.81
N ALA A 174 -24.46 16.27 2.83
CA ALA A 174 -25.13 16.73 1.62
C ALA A 174 -24.27 17.76 0.85
N GLY A 175 -23.67 18.70 1.57
CA GLY A 175 -22.73 19.67 1.00
C GLY A 175 -21.50 19.03 0.35
N VAL A 176 -20.90 18.02 0.98
CA VAL A 176 -19.77 17.26 0.42
C VAL A 176 -20.18 16.53 -0.86
N LYS A 177 -21.38 15.94 -0.90
CA LYS A 177 -21.92 15.33 -2.13
C LYS A 177 -22.07 16.37 -3.25
N LEU A 178 -22.45 17.61 -2.92
CA LEU A 178 -22.47 18.72 -3.87
C LEU A 178 -21.06 19.08 -4.38
N CYS A 179 -20.07 19.20 -3.48
CA CYS A 179 -18.67 19.42 -3.88
C CYS A 179 -18.18 18.33 -4.84
N LYS A 180 -18.46 17.06 -4.52
CA LYS A 180 -18.12 15.92 -5.37
C LYS A 180 -18.82 15.98 -6.72
N ALA A 181 -20.08 16.39 -6.74
CA ALA A 181 -20.84 16.57 -7.96
C ALA A 181 -20.19 17.63 -8.88
N ALA A 182 -19.76 18.76 -8.32
CA ALA A 182 -19.09 19.84 -9.03
C ALA A 182 -17.85 19.39 -9.80
N THR A 183 -17.12 18.39 -9.30
CA THR A 183 -15.87 17.93 -9.95
C THR A 183 -16.08 17.34 -11.34
N TYR A 184 -17.30 16.99 -11.72
CA TYR A 184 -17.63 16.39 -13.01
C TYR A 184 -18.11 17.42 -14.03
N ILE A 185 -18.12 18.70 -13.66
CA ILE A 185 -18.23 19.82 -14.60
C ILE A 185 -16.81 20.20 -14.98
N ASP A 186 -16.57 20.46 -16.26
CA ASP A 186 -15.28 20.97 -16.70
C ASP A 186 -15.05 22.38 -16.11
N ILE A 187 -13.88 22.60 -15.52
CA ILE A 187 -13.50 23.87 -14.89
C ILE A 187 -13.43 25.01 -15.93
N VAL A 188 -13.25 24.67 -17.21
CA VAL A 188 -13.31 25.63 -18.32
C VAL A 188 -14.69 26.30 -18.41
N ASP A 189 -15.76 25.60 -18.02
CA ASP A 189 -17.11 26.18 -17.89
C ASP A 189 -17.27 26.93 -16.55
N SER A 190 -16.37 27.89 -16.29
CA SER A 190 -16.36 28.66 -15.04
C SER A 190 -17.62 29.51 -14.81
N ALA A 191 -18.37 29.80 -15.89
CA ALA A 191 -19.65 30.49 -15.84
C ALA A 191 -20.82 29.56 -15.42
N ASN A 192 -20.54 28.26 -15.25
CA ASN A 192 -21.56 27.31 -14.86
C ASN A 192 -22.18 27.69 -13.51
N VAL A 193 -23.50 27.79 -13.52
CA VAL A 193 -24.35 28.17 -12.40
C VAL A 193 -24.08 27.33 -11.14
N PHE A 194 -23.66 26.08 -11.34
CA PHE A 194 -23.32 25.17 -10.24
C PHE A 194 -22.17 25.66 -9.37
N PHE A 195 -21.16 26.32 -9.95
CA PHE A 195 -20.05 26.86 -9.17
C PHE A 195 -20.53 27.98 -8.25
N ALA A 196 -21.46 28.83 -8.69
CA ALA A 196 -22.07 29.86 -7.83
C ALA A 196 -22.88 29.24 -6.67
N LEU A 197 -23.60 28.15 -6.93
CA LEU A 197 -24.30 27.38 -5.89
C LEU A 197 -23.33 26.84 -4.85
N LEU A 198 -22.23 26.22 -5.31
CA LEU A 198 -21.17 25.66 -4.48
C LEU A 198 -20.47 26.71 -3.62
N GLN A 199 -20.13 27.88 -4.18
CA GLN A 199 -19.50 28.97 -3.43
C GLN A 199 -20.34 29.41 -2.23
N SER A 200 -21.66 29.24 -2.28
CA SER A 200 -22.55 29.63 -1.18
C SER A 200 -22.49 28.72 0.06
N VAL A 201 -21.86 27.54 -0.04
CA VAL A 201 -21.78 26.52 1.02
C VAL A 201 -20.36 26.00 1.30
N ILE A 202 -19.43 26.09 0.35
CA ILE A 202 -18.12 25.43 0.41
C ILE A 202 -17.28 25.85 1.62
N ASP A 203 -17.25 27.13 1.97
CA ASP A 203 -16.46 27.62 3.10
C ASP A 203 -17.05 27.20 4.45
N CYS A 204 -18.39 27.07 4.55
CA CYS A 204 -19.02 26.49 5.72
C CYS A 204 -18.57 25.03 5.90
N ILE A 205 -18.61 24.24 4.81
CA ILE A 205 -18.21 22.82 4.83
C ILE A 205 -16.74 22.68 5.26
N LYS A 206 -15.83 23.46 4.67
CA LYS A 206 -14.41 23.49 5.05
C LYS A 206 -14.24 23.77 6.54
N ASN A 207 -14.89 24.83 7.04
CA ASN A 207 -14.79 25.25 8.43
C ASN A 207 -15.35 24.20 9.40
N PHE A 208 -16.42 23.48 9.05
CA PHE A 208 -16.95 22.44 9.91
C PHE A 208 -16.09 21.17 9.91
N LEU A 209 -15.65 20.71 8.74
CA LEU A 209 -14.93 19.43 8.63
C LEU A 209 -13.47 19.54 9.06
N PHE A 210 -12.82 20.67 8.80
CA PHE A 210 -11.37 20.81 8.92
C PHE A 210 -10.94 21.90 9.92
N SER A 211 -11.85 22.44 10.74
CA SER A 211 -11.46 23.47 11.71
C SER A 211 -10.45 22.91 12.75
N PRO A 212 -9.31 23.59 12.98
CA PRO A 212 -8.36 23.19 14.02
C PRO A 212 -8.91 23.41 15.45
N ALA A 213 -9.80 24.38 15.67
CA ALA A 213 -10.29 24.72 17.00
C ALA A 213 -11.53 23.90 17.42
N ARG A 214 -12.53 23.81 16.54
CA ARG A 214 -13.82 23.14 16.77
C ARG A 214 -14.26 22.32 15.56
N PRO A 215 -13.59 21.20 15.24
CA PRO A 215 -14.05 20.33 14.17
C PRO A 215 -15.42 19.73 14.51
N LEU A 216 -16.26 19.54 13.49
CA LEU A 216 -17.56 18.87 13.60
C LEU A 216 -17.41 17.47 14.19
N PHE A 217 -16.41 16.72 13.71
CA PHE A 217 -16.08 15.39 14.17
C PHE A 217 -14.79 15.44 14.99
N LYS A 218 -14.91 15.46 16.33
CA LYS A 218 -13.76 15.49 17.23
C LYS A 218 -12.96 14.17 17.19
N TYR A 219 -13.67 13.05 17.08
CA TYR A 219 -13.12 11.70 16.95
C TYR A 219 -13.92 10.97 15.86
N PRO A 220 -13.60 11.23 14.58
CA PRO A 220 -14.41 10.74 13.47
C PRO A 220 -14.37 9.21 13.39
N THR A 221 -15.55 8.62 13.22
CA THR A 221 -15.75 7.22 12.81
C THR A 221 -15.20 6.99 11.40
N SER A 222 -15.04 5.72 10.99
CA SER A 222 -14.57 5.41 9.63
C SER A 222 -15.46 6.04 8.54
N SER A 223 -16.79 6.04 8.73
CA SER A 223 -17.73 6.67 7.80
C SER A 223 -17.61 8.19 7.73
N GLU A 224 -17.29 8.84 8.85
CA GLU A 224 -17.08 10.30 8.88
C GLU A 224 -15.75 10.67 8.24
N ILE A 225 -14.70 9.85 8.42
CA ILE A 225 -13.44 9.97 7.67
C ILE A 225 -13.70 9.85 6.16
N ASP A 226 -14.54 8.92 5.71
CA ASP A 226 -14.87 8.76 4.29
C ASP A 226 -15.53 10.02 3.69
N VAL A 227 -16.38 10.70 4.47
CA VAL A 227 -16.98 11.98 4.07
C VAL A 227 -15.91 13.07 3.99
N MET A 228 -14.97 13.12 4.93
CA MET A 228 -13.86 14.08 4.89
C MET A 228 -12.93 13.81 3.70
N ILE A 229 -12.66 12.55 3.36
CA ILE A 229 -11.89 12.15 2.17
C ILE A 229 -12.62 12.58 0.89
N ASP A 230 -13.92 12.31 0.78
CA ASP A 230 -14.73 12.76 -0.35
C ASP A 230 -14.69 14.28 -0.51
N CYS A 231 -14.74 15.02 0.60
CA CYS A 231 -14.61 16.48 0.59
C CYS A 231 -13.21 16.90 0.12
N PHE A 232 -12.16 16.29 0.65
CA PHE A 232 -10.78 16.64 0.30
C PHE A 232 -10.50 16.38 -1.19
N VAL A 233 -10.89 15.22 -1.71
CA VAL A 233 -10.73 14.88 -3.13
C VAL A 233 -11.51 15.86 -4.01
N ALA A 234 -12.71 16.27 -3.59
CA ALA A 234 -13.47 17.28 -4.30
C ALA A 234 -12.75 18.64 -4.32
N LEU A 235 -12.27 19.10 -3.16
CA LEU A 235 -11.49 20.34 -3.05
C LEU A 235 -10.24 20.30 -3.91
N PHE A 236 -9.50 19.19 -3.91
CA PHE A 236 -8.31 19.01 -4.75
C PHE A 236 -8.64 19.13 -6.25
N ARG A 237 -9.74 18.50 -6.68
CA ARG A 237 -10.17 18.51 -8.08
C ARG A 237 -10.65 19.87 -8.55
N LEU A 238 -11.29 20.63 -7.68
CA LEU A 238 -11.79 21.97 -7.97
C LEU A 238 -10.65 23.00 -7.94
N ASN A 239 -9.78 22.92 -6.94
CA ASN A 239 -8.58 23.74 -6.82
C ASN A 239 -7.57 23.05 -5.89
N TYR A 240 -6.51 22.49 -6.48
CA TYR A 240 -5.50 21.74 -5.74
C TYR A 240 -4.78 22.58 -4.68
N ASN A 241 -4.50 23.86 -4.99
CA ASN A 241 -3.75 24.75 -4.11
C ASN A 241 -4.70 25.47 -3.14
N ASN A 242 -5.30 24.70 -2.24
CA ASN A 242 -6.24 25.22 -1.24
C ASN A 242 -5.63 25.20 0.18
N GLU A 243 -6.23 25.97 1.09
CA GLU A 243 -5.81 26.08 2.49
C GLU A 243 -5.92 24.75 3.26
N ILE A 244 -6.91 23.92 2.94
CA ILE A 244 -7.15 22.63 3.59
C ILE A 244 -6.03 21.65 3.26
N PHE A 245 -5.56 21.64 2.01
CA PHE A 245 -4.40 20.87 1.59
C PHE A 245 -3.17 21.23 2.44
N ARG A 246 -2.85 22.52 2.56
CA ARG A 246 -1.70 23.00 3.36
C ARG A 246 -1.86 22.68 4.85
N MET A 247 -3.07 22.81 5.38
CA MET A 247 -3.37 22.49 6.77
C MET A 247 -3.19 21.01 7.08
N CYS A 248 -3.76 20.12 6.27
CA CYS A 248 -3.64 18.66 6.47
C CYS A 248 -2.22 18.15 6.22
N LEU A 249 -1.45 18.83 5.37
CA LEU A 249 -0.06 18.48 5.07
C LEU A 249 0.89 18.81 6.23
N ASN A 250 0.52 19.74 7.11
CA ASN A 250 1.34 20.09 8.27
C ASN A 250 1.49 18.86 9.20
N ALA A 251 2.73 18.51 9.53
CA ALA A 251 3.08 17.37 10.38
C ALA A 251 2.56 17.51 11.84
N GLN A 252 2.29 18.74 12.28
CA GLN A 252 1.66 19.06 13.57
C GLN A 252 0.12 19.06 13.55
N SER A 253 -0.50 18.87 12.38
CA SER A 253 -1.97 18.80 12.31
C SER A 253 -2.50 17.53 12.99
N ALA A 254 -3.79 17.56 13.37
CA ALA A 254 -4.42 16.41 14.02
C ALA A 254 -4.38 15.17 13.11
N ILE A 255 -4.11 13.99 13.70
CA ILE A 255 -3.99 12.71 12.97
C ILE A 255 -5.15 12.44 12.00
N PRO A 256 -6.44 12.71 12.33
CA PRO A 256 -7.53 12.53 11.37
C PRO A 256 -7.39 13.36 10.09
N HIS A 257 -6.87 14.59 10.18
CA HIS A 257 -6.66 15.45 9.02
C HIS A 257 -5.52 14.95 8.14
N GLN A 258 -4.42 14.49 8.75
CA GLN A 258 -3.30 13.85 8.05
C GLN A 258 -3.76 12.58 7.34
N LEU A 259 -4.56 11.76 8.04
CA LEU A 259 -5.11 10.54 7.49
C LEU A 259 -6.01 10.82 6.27
N VAL A 260 -6.88 11.83 6.37
CA VAL A 260 -7.72 12.27 5.26
C VAL A 260 -6.89 12.71 4.05
N LEU A 261 -5.82 13.48 4.25
CA LEU A 261 -4.91 13.87 3.17
C LEU A 261 -4.32 12.63 2.48
N VAL A 262 -3.70 11.72 3.24
CA VAL A 262 -2.98 10.58 2.67
C VAL A 262 -3.93 9.62 1.95
N MET A 263 -5.10 9.32 2.55
CA MET A 263 -6.11 8.48 1.91
C MET A 263 -6.74 9.16 0.69
N ALA A 264 -6.91 10.48 0.70
CA ALA A 264 -7.39 11.23 -0.47
C ALA A 264 -6.36 11.22 -1.61
N LEU A 265 -5.07 11.42 -1.31
CA LEU A 265 -3.99 11.31 -2.30
C LEU A 265 -3.93 9.90 -2.89
N TYR A 266 -4.03 8.86 -2.06
CA TYR A 266 -4.12 7.47 -2.53
C TYR A 266 -5.31 7.29 -3.48
N ARG A 267 -6.49 7.80 -3.11
CA ARG A 267 -7.69 7.73 -3.98
C ARG A 267 -7.48 8.47 -5.30
N ILE A 268 -6.83 9.63 -5.29
CA ILE A 268 -6.52 10.40 -6.50
C ILE A 268 -5.55 9.62 -7.40
N ALA A 269 -4.58 8.91 -6.83
CA ALA A 269 -3.60 8.11 -7.56
C ALA A 269 -4.23 6.91 -8.29
N VAL A 270 -5.12 6.17 -7.61
CA VAL A 270 -5.67 4.90 -8.13
C VAL A 270 -6.95 5.07 -8.95
N GLN A 271 -7.68 6.17 -8.79
CA GLN A 271 -8.98 6.34 -9.42
C GLN A 271 -8.86 6.71 -10.91
N LEU A 272 -9.67 6.05 -11.75
CA LEU A 272 -9.86 6.45 -13.16
C LEU A 272 -10.27 7.92 -13.26
N ARG A 273 -9.54 8.68 -14.07
CA ARG A 273 -9.63 10.14 -14.14
C ARG A 273 -10.36 10.64 -15.38
N LEU A 274 -11.11 11.72 -15.21
CA LEU A 274 -11.57 12.56 -16.32
C LEU A 274 -10.39 13.38 -16.88
N SER A 275 -10.51 13.85 -18.11
CA SER A 275 -9.44 14.58 -18.79
C SER A 275 -9.06 15.88 -18.09
N TRP A 276 -10.04 16.60 -17.52
CA TRP A 276 -9.86 17.86 -16.80
C TRP A 276 -9.51 17.70 -15.31
N TRP A 277 -9.53 16.49 -14.75
CA TRP A 277 -9.15 16.31 -13.35
C TRP A 277 -7.64 16.51 -13.15
N PRO A 278 -7.23 17.26 -12.11
CA PRO A 278 -5.83 17.49 -11.81
C PRO A 278 -5.12 16.17 -11.51
N LYS A 279 -3.87 16.08 -11.98
CA LYS A 279 -3.00 14.91 -11.77
C LYS A 279 -2.32 14.99 -10.41
N ILE A 280 -2.00 13.83 -9.84
CA ILE A 280 -1.24 13.76 -8.59
C ILE A 280 0.18 14.34 -8.70
N THR A 281 0.71 14.44 -9.92
CA THR A 281 2.00 15.08 -10.19
C THR A 281 2.08 16.53 -9.70
N LEU A 282 0.94 17.22 -9.52
CA LEU A 282 0.89 18.57 -8.93
C LEU A 282 1.35 18.60 -7.46
N VAL A 283 1.34 17.45 -6.78
CA VAL A 283 1.73 17.30 -5.37
C VAL A 283 3.23 17.06 -5.22
N TYR A 284 3.96 16.74 -6.29
CA TYR A 284 5.39 16.42 -6.22
C TYR A 284 6.26 17.57 -5.68
N SER A 285 5.81 18.82 -5.76
CA SER A 285 6.48 19.96 -5.12
C SER A 285 6.40 19.95 -3.59
N ARG A 286 5.58 19.06 -3.01
CA ARG A 286 5.29 18.91 -1.58
C ARG A 286 5.87 17.62 -0.98
N SER A 287 6.78 16.99 -1.70
CA SER A 287 7.40 15.71 -1.30
C SER A 287 8.17 15.81 0.01
N ASN A 288 8.79 16.95 0.30
CA ASN A 288 9.55 17.13 1.54
C ASN A 288 8.62 17.12 2.77
N GLU A 289 7.49 17.80 2.69
CA GLU A 289 6.49 17.83 3.77
C GLU A 289 5.87 16.43 3.99
N LEU A 290 5.64 15.65 2.93
CA LEU A 290 5.19 14.25 3.04
C LEU A 290 6.23 13.34 3.69
N ARG A 291 7.51 13.48 3.34
CA ARG A 291 8.61 12.76 4.01
C ARG A 291 8.69 13.10 5.50
N ASN A 292 8.58 14.39 5.84
CA ASN A 292 8.57 14.83 7.24
C ASN A 292 7.40 14.22 8.02
N MET A 293 6.20 14.19 7.43
CA MET A 293 5.04 13.54 8.03
C MET A 293 5.27 12.04 8.26
N LEU A 294 5.90 11.35 7.30
CA LEU A 294 6.27 9.94 7.43
C LEU A 294 7.28 9.73 8.56
N ASN A 295 8.38 10.47 8.58
CA ASN A 295 9.44 10.31 9.59
C ASN A 295 8.91 10.59 11.00
N GLU A 296 8.08 11.62 11.17
CA GLU A 296 7.44 11.91 12.46
C GLU A 296 6.48 10.79 12.86
N THR A 297 5.70 10.25 11.91
CA THR A 297 4.77 9.13 12.19
C THR A 297 5.53 7.86 12.58
N ILE A 298 6.63 7.51 11.89
CA ILE A 298 7.52 6.39 12.25
C ILE A 298 8.07 6.57 13.66
N THR A 299 8.51 7.79 14.00
CA THR A 299 9.04 8.11 15.32
C THR A 299 8.00 7.92 16.42
N ARG A 300 6.78 8.45 16.23
CA ARG A 300 5.65 8.29 17.18
C ARG A 300 5.29 6.82 17.38
N VAL A 301 5.23 6.03 16.30
CA VAL A 301 4.91 4.60 16.36
C VAL A 301 6.01 3.82 17.09
N SER A 302 7.28 4.09 16.80
CA SER A 302 8.43 3.41 17.42
C SER A 302 8.55 3.70 18.92
N GLN A 303 8.32 4.95 19.33
CA GLN A 303 8.29 5.35 20.74
C GLN A 303 7.14 4.68 21.51
N ALA A 304 5.94 4.65 20.93
CA ALA A 304 4.78 3.99 21.53
C ALA A 304 5.05 2.50 21.75
N ALA A 305 5.67 1.83 20.78
CA ALA A 305 5.96 0.41 20.87
C ALA A 305 7.01 0.06 21.94
N THR A 306 8.00 0.94 22.15
CA THR A 306 9.01 0.80 23.22
C THR A 306 8.40 0.96 24.63
N SER A 307 7.43 1.87 24.80
CA SER A 307 6.75 2.09 26.08
C SER A 307 5.91 0.89 26.54
N VAL A 308 5.35 0.14 25.60
CA VAL A 308 4.56 -1.08 25.87
C VAL A 308 5.47 -2.22 26.36
N SER A 309 6.66 -2.40 25.77
CA SER A 309 7.63 -3.41 26.22
C SER A 309 8.15 -3.17 27.64
N LEU A 310 8.31 -1.91 28.05
CA LEU A 310 8.70 -1.56 29.43
C LEU A 310 7.57 -1.82 30.44
N ALA A 311 6.30 -1.64 30.03
CA ALA A 311 5.14 -1.90 30.88
C ALA A 311 4.79 -3.40 31.00
N SER A 312 5.15 -4.22 30.00
CA SER A 312 4.84 -5.66 29.99
C SER A 312 5.91 -6.54 30.66
N GLY A 313 6.98 -5.97 31.23
CA GLY A 313 8.01 -6.73 31.97
C GLY A 313 8.84 -7.72 31.14
N PHE A 314 8.58 -7.84 29.83
CA PHE A 314 9.33 -8.70 28.92
C PHE A 314 10.56 -7.96 28.39
N ALA A 315 11.58 -7.80 29.24
CA ALA A 315 12.92 -7.49 28.78
C ALA A 315 13.58 -8.79 28.28
N CYS A 316 13.62 -9.01 26.97
CA CYS A 316 14.54 -9.99 26.40
C CYS A 316 15.96 -9.43 26.57
N SER A 317 16.68 -9.94 27.56
CA SER A 317 18.12 -9.74 27.72
C SER A 317 18.82 -10.35 26.50
N GLY A 318 19.52 -9.50 25.73
CA GLY A 318 20.23 -9.90 24.52
C GLY A 318 20.91 -8.70 23.87
N TYR A 319 22.00 -8.26 24.49
CA TYR A 319 22.97 -7.25 24.04
C TYR A 319 22.49 -5.79 23.97
N VAL A 320 22.93 -5.04 24.98
CA VAL A 320 22.87 -3.56 25.07
C VAL A 320 23.85 -2.93 24.08
N PRO A 321 23.48 -1.88 23.31
CA PRO A 321 24.48 -0.99 22.73
C PRO A 321 24.97 -0.02 23.80
N LEU A 322 26.28 -0.02 24.07
CA LEU A 322 26.98 0.98 24.87
C LEU A 322 26.60 2.40 24.38
N LYS A 323 25.86 3.15 25.19
CA LYS A 323 25.74 4.61 25.06
C LYS A 323 26.50 5.26 26.20
N VAL A 324 27.44 6.13 25.83
CA VAL A 324 28.17 7.03 26.71
C VAL A 324 27.17 7.97 27.40
N SER A 325 27.30 8.02 28.72
CA SER A 325 26.51 8.78 29.68
C SER A 325 26.52 10.28 29.38
N GLN A 326 25.34 10.92 29.32
CA GLN A 326 25.20 12.32 29.73
C GLN A 326 23.94 12.49 30.59
N SER A 327 24.20 13.08 31.76
CA SER A 327 23.41 13.38 32.95
C SER A 327 21.89 13.56 32.81
N LEU A 328 21.17 12.84 33.68
CA LEU A 328 19.84 13.16 34.19
C LEU A 328 19.87 14.46 35.00
N GLN A 329 19.00 15.41 34.68
CA GLN A 329 18.48 16.36 35.67
C GLN A 329 16.95 16.25 35.77
N LYS A 330 16.54 16.09 37.03
CA LYS A 330 15.18 15.92 37.55
C LYS A 330 14.24 17.05 37.09
N VAL A 331 13.04 16.70 36.65
CA VAL A 331 11.84 17.49 36.95
C VAL A 331 10.72 16.52 37.30
N SER A 332 10.45 16.42 38.61
CA SER A 332 9.22 15.88 39.17
C SER A 332 8.13 16.96 39.15
N HIS A 333 6.88 16.51 39.23
CA HIS A 333 5.61 17.26 39.37
C HIS A 333 4.94 17.68 38.06
N LEU A 334 3.89 16.93 37.69
CA LEU A 334 2.50 17.39 37.78
C LEU A 334 1.56 16.19 37.62
N THR A 335 0.83 15.92 38.70
CA THR A 335 -0.24 14.93 38.81
C THR A 335 -1.47 15.35 38.00
N GLY A 336 -1.99 14.47 37.14
CA GLY A 336 -3.21 14.71 36.38
C GLY A 336 -3.92 13.41 35.96
N LYS A 337 -4.70 12.85 36.90
CA LYS A 337 -5.81 11.87 36.74
C LYS A 337 -5.89 11.07 35.42
N LEU A 338 -5.36 9.85 35.45
CA LEU A 338 -5.74 8.78 34.52
C LEU A 338 -7.13 8.25 34.90
N ARG A 339 -8.08 8.33 33.96
CA ARG A 339 -9.40 7.73 34.10
C ARG A 339 -9.37 6.36 33.44
N ASP A 340 -9.44 5.33 34.27
CA ASP A 340 -9.64 3.94 33.85
C ASP A 340 -10.87 3.80 32.95
N ARG A 341 -10.67 3.19 31.78
CA ARG A 341 -11.75 2.58 31.01
C ARG A 341 -11.21 1.39 30.21
N ALA A 342 -10.78 0.37 30.94
CA ALA A 342 -10.67 -0.98 30.43
C ALA A 342 -11.97 -1.72 30.72
N SER A 343 -12.85 -1.84 29.72
CA SER A 343 -13.80 -2.95 29.65
C SER A 343 -14.41 -3.11 28.24
N VAL A 344 -14.03 -4.23 27.62
CA VAL A 344 -14.84 -5.13 26.77
C VAL A 344 -15.26 -4.63 25.38
N SER A 345 -14.64 -5.18 24.34
CA SER A 345 -15.29 -6.18 23.46
C SER A 345 -14.32 -6.69 22.38
N SER A 346 -14.36 -8.01 22.16
CA SER A 346 -13.69 -8.72 21.09
C SER A 346 -14.36 -8.43 19.75
N THR A 347 -13.78 -7.51 18.97
CA THR A 347 -14.00 -7.33 17.53
C THR A 347 -12.73 -6.69 16.98
N ALA A 348 -12.12 -7.32 15.96
CA ALA A 348 -10.95 -6.86 15.18
C ALA A 348 -10.14 -5.70 15.79
N GLU A 349 -8.92 -5.97 16.29
CA GLU A 349 -8.00 -4.94 16.80
C GLU A 349 -7.90 -3.77 15.81
N GLU A 350 -8.66 -2.71 16.06
CA GLU A 350 -8.69 -1.55 15.19
C GLU A 350 -7.36 -0.81 15.39
N LEU A 351 -6.55 -0.77 14.32
CA LEU A 351 -5.28 -0.05 14.29
C LEU A 351 -5.42 1.33 14.94
N SER A 352 -4.50 1.67 15.85
CA SER A 352 -4.47 3.02 16.41
C SER A 352 -4.40 4.06 15.28
N PRO A 353 -4.99 5.26 15.45
CA PRO A 353 -5.04 6.26 14.37
C PRO A 353 -3.68 6.57 13.75
N THR A 354 -2.62 6.59 14.56
CA THR A 354 -1.23 6.80 14.13
C THR A 354 -0.69 5.63 13.31
N ARG A 355 -0.99 4.37 13.70
CA ARG A 355 -0.62 3.19 12.89
C ARG A 355 -1.39 3.13 11.58
N LYS A 356 -2.67 3.52 11.59
CA LYS A 356 -3.49 3.65 10.36
C LYS A 356 -2.92 4.72 9.42
N LEU A 357 -2.47 5.86 9.96
CA LEU A 357 -1.77 6.88 9.16
C LEU A 357 -0.48 6.32 8.53
N LEU A 358 0.36 5.63 9.32
CA LEU A 358 1.59 5.00 8.82
C LEU A 358 1.31 4.00 7.70
N PHE A 359 0.32 3.11 7.90
CA PHE A 359 -0.12 2.16 6.88
C PHE A 359 -0.46 2.85 5.56
N TRP A 360 -1.28 3.91 5.60
CA TRP A 360 -1.70 4.61 4.39
C TRP A 360 -0.58 5.41 3.74
N LEU A 361 0.39 5.92 4.50
CA LEU A 361 1.58 6.58 3.96
C LEU A 361 2.44 5.57 3.18
N ILE A 362 2.66 4.38 3.75
CA ILE A 362 3.39 3.29 3.10
C ILE A 362 2.65 2.81 1.83
N ARG A 363 1.33 2.63 1.91
CA ARG A 363 0.51 2.27 0.73
C ARG A 363 0.55 3.33 -0.37
N LEU A 364 0.49 4.61 -0.01
CA LEU A 364 0.63 5.71 -0.98
C LEU A 364 2.01 5.69 -1.65
N MET A 365 3.06 5.42 -0.89
CA MET A 365 4.43 5.29 -1.42
C MET A 365 4.56 4.15 -2.44
N CYS A 366 3.89 3.01 -2.21
CA CYS A 366 3.91 1.91 -3.17
C CYS A 366 3.25 2.27 -4.51
N ILE A 367 2.22 3.12 -4.49
CA ILE A 367 1.48 3.52 -5.70
C ILE A 367 2.15 4.71 -6.40
N GLU A 368 2.65 5.69 -5.63
CA GLU A 368 3.24 6.94 -6.12
C GLU A 368 4.59 7.22 -5.43
N PRO A 369 5.64 6.43 -5.73
CA PRO A 369 6.94 6.54 -5.07
C PRO A 369 7.62 7.91 -5.29
N THR A 370 7.35 8.56 -6.43
CA THR A 370 7.85 9.92 -6.71
C THR A 370 7.38 10.95 -5.68
N LEU A 371 6.25 10.75 -4.99
CA LEU A 371 5.85 11.63 -3.88
C LEU A 371 6.86 11.63 -2.72
N PHE A 372 7.68 10.59 -2.59
CA PHE A 372 8.67 10.46 -1.51
C PHE A 372 10.11 10.56 -2.04
N LEU A 373 10.32 10.41 -3.35
CA LEU A 373 11.63 10.51 -3.99
C LEU A 373 11.85 11.84 -4.74
N ASN A 374 10.85 12.72 -4.85
CA ASN A 374 11.07 14.01 -5.50
C ASN A 374 11.75 15.01 -4.56
N TYR A 375 12.77 15.68 -5.09
CA TYR A 375 13.53 16.73 -4.44
C TYR A 375 13.20 18.07 -5.06
N HIS A 376 12.10 18.67 -4.62
CA HIS A 376 11.79 20.03 -5.03
C HIS A 376 12.60 21.02 -4.16
N CYS A 377 13.77 21.43 -4.65
CA CYS A 377 14.52 22.52 -4.05
C CYS A 377 14.18 23.83 -4.78
N GLU A 378 13.55 24.80 -4.10
CA GLU A 378 13.41 26.16 -4.62
C GLU A 378 14.75 26.90 -4.67
N LYS A 379 15.79 26.38 -3.99
CA LYS A 379 17.15 26.93 -3.94
C LYS A 379 18.11 26.08 -4.78
N LYS A 380 17.88 26.05 -6.09
CA LYS A 380 18.79 25.41 -7.07
C LYS A 380 20.02 26.28 -7.31
N ILE A 381 21.07 26.22 -6.47
CA ILE A 381 22.46 26.46 -6.94
C ILE A 381 23.49 25.58 -6.16
N ASP A 382 23.30 25.28 -4.87
CA ASP A 382 24.36 24.63 -4.05
C ASP A 382 23.96 23.30 -3.37
N SER A 383 22.96 22.56 -3.87
CA SER A 383 22.63 21.25 -3.27
C SER A 383 23.70 20.22 -3.63
N ASP A 384 24.54 19.86 -2.66
CA ASP A 384 25.60 18.86 -2.80
C ASP A 384 25.02 17.46 -3.06
N VAL A 385 25.82 16.60 -3.70
CA VAL A 385 25.49 15.17 -3.94
C VAL A 385 25.02 14.46 -2.67
N GLY A 386 25.54 14.86 -1.51
CA GLY A 386 25.20 14.32 -0.20
C GLY A 386 23.75 14.56 0.24
N ASP A 387 23.12 15.67 -0.15
CA ASP A 387 21.77 16.01 0.36
C ASP A 387 20.70 15.05 -0.17
N PHE A 388 20.77 14.71 -1.46
CA PHE A 388 19.85 13.74 -2.09
C PHE A 388 20.02 12.34 -1.50
N GLN A 389 21.28 11.90 -1.38
CA GLN A 389 21.63 10.61 -0.81
C GLN A 389 21.15 10.49 0.64
N ASN A 390 21.43 11.50 1.48
CA ASN A 390 21.05 11.51 2.91
C ASN A 390 19.54 11.44 3.09
N SER A 391 18.78 12.18 2.29
CA SER A 391 17.33 12.17 2.39
C SER A 391 16.71 10.84 1.91
N THR A 392 17.23 10.20 0.85
CA THR A 392 16.81 8.83 0.49
C THR A 392 17.20 7.82 1.58
N LEU A 393 18.41 7.97 2.13
CA LEU A 393 18.92 7.10 3.18
C LEU A 393 18.05 7.17 4.44
N GLU A 394 17.66 8.37 4.87
CA GLU A 394 16.78 8.57 6.02
C GLU A 394 15.43 7.87 5.81
N LEU A 395 14.83 8.03 4.62
CA LEU A 395 13.60 7.35 4.23
C LEU A 395 13.75 5.82 4.33
N MET A 396 14.81 5.27 3.74
CA MET A 396 15.07 3.82 3.72
C MET A 396 15.34 3.27 5.12
N ASN A 397 16.14 3.98 5.93
CA ASN A 397 16.43 3.59 7.31
C ASN A 397 15.16 3.62 8.17
N GLY A 398 14.29 4.61 7.97
CA GLY A 398 12.97 4.66 8.60
C GLY A 398 12.16 3.40 8.33
N LEU A 399 12.07 2.97 7.07
CA LEU A 399 11.36 1.75 6.69
C LEU A 399 12.02 0.47 7.23
N VAL A 400 13.34 0.34 7.11
CA VAL A 400 14.08 -0.83 7.64
C VAL A 400 13.97 -0.93 9.17
N SER A 401 13.91 0.19 9.87
CA SER A 401 13.70 0.19 11.33
C SER A 401 12.38 -0.48 11.73
N LEU A 402 11.33 -0.34 10.91
CA LEU A 402 10.02 -0.98 11.14
C LEU A 402 10.10 -2.51 10.95
N ILE A 403 10.85 -3.01 9.96
CA ILE A 403 11.15 -4.45 9.82
C ILE A 403 11.81 -4.97 11.10
N GLY A 404 12.70 -4.15 11.66
CA GLY A 404 13.37 -4.42 12.91
C GLY A 404 12.48 -4.57 14.14
N ASN A 405 11.25 -4.06 14.09
CA ASN A 405 10.26 -4.06 15.17
C ASN A 405 9.05 -4.96 14.80
N ALA A 406 9.25 -5.97 13.95
CA ALA A 406 8.19 -6.81 13.39
C ALA A 406 7.24 -7.42 14.44
N ASP A 407 7.75 -7.78 15.61
CA ASP A 407 6.96 -8.37 16.69
C ASP A 407 5.89 -7.41 17.25
N GLN A 408 6.12 -6.10 17.15
CA GLN A 408 5.21 -5.08 17.70
C GLN A 408 4.21 -4.54 16.67
N LEU A 409 4.48 -4.74 15.38
CA LEU A 409 3.71 -4.20 14.24
C LEU A 409 3.50 -5.25 13.13
N PRO A 410 3.09 -6.49 13.45
CA PRO A 410 3.00 -7.58 12.46
C PRO A 410 2.11 -7.22 11.25
N GLU A 411 1.09 -6.38 11.47
CA GLU A 411 0.14 -5.92 10.48
C GLU A 411 0.70 -4.92 9.45
N LEU A 412 1.91 -4.37 9.67
CA LEU A 412 2.55 -3.42 8.76
C LEU A 412 3.75 -4.00 8.00
N ILE A 413 4.29 -5.14 8.43
CA ILE A 413 5.60 -5.61 7.95
C ILE A 413 5.58 -5.98 6.47
N THR A 414 4.49 -6.60 6.01
CA THR A 414 4.32 -6.91 4.58
C THR A 414 4.31 -5.63 3.74
N GLU A 415 3.58 -4.60 4.17
CA GLU A 415 3.49 -3.31 3.50
C GLU A 415 4.83 -2.58 3.47
N VAL A 416 5.58 -2.60 4.58
CA VAL A 416 6.94 -2.01 4.66
C VAL A 416 7.88 -2.70 3.69
N MET A 417 7.86 -4.04 3.68
CA MET A 417 8.67 -4.87 2.79
C MET A 417 8.36 -4.59 1.31
N GLU A 418 7.08 -4.52 0.95
CA GLU A 418 6.62 -4.15 -0.40
C GLU A 418 7.02 -2.71 -0.77
N ALA A 419 6.95 -1.76 0.16
CA ALA A 419 7.39 -0.38 -0.10
C ALA A 419 8.88 -0.30 -0.41
N ILE A 420 9.73 -1.03 0.34
CA ILE A 420 11.17 -1.08 0.04
C ILE A 420 11.40 -1.71 -1.34
N LEU A 421 10.69 -2.78 -1.70
CA LEU A 421 10.78 -3.38 -3.05
C LEU A 421 10.32 -2.43 -4.15
N CYS A 422 9.25 -1.65 -3.90
CA CYS A 422 8.78 -0.62 -4.83
C CYS A 422 9.84 0.47 -5.03
N LEU A 423 10.43 0.99 -3.96
CA LEU A 423 11.50 1.99 -4.05
C LEU A 423 12.76 1.45 -4.74
N HIS A 424 13.01 0.13 -4.67
CA HIS A 424 14.11 -0.55 -5.36
C HIS A 424 13.82 -0.94 -6.81
N GLN A 425 12.67 -0.57 -7.38
CA GLN A 425 12.47 -0.76 -8.82
C GLN A 425 13.47 0.11 -9.62
N PRO A 426 14.00 -0.36 -10.76
CA PRO A 426 15.04 0.37 -11.51
C PRO A 426 14.67 1.81 -11.85
N CYS A 427 13.42 2.08 -12.20
CA CYS A 427 12.93 3.44 -12.51
C CYS A 427 12.90 4.38 -11.29
N ASN A 428 12.77 3.82 -10.07
CA ASN A 428 12.74 4.58 -8.83
C ASN A 428 14.14 4.79 -8.26
N ILE A 429 15.05 3.84 -8.44
CA ILE A 429 16.47 3.99 -8.04
C ILE A 429 17.12 5.20 -8.72
N LEU A 430 16.80 5.47 -9.99
CA LEU A 430 17.28 6.65 -10.72
C LEU A 430 16.82 7.98 -10.09
N GLN A 431 15.79 7.97 -9.24
CA GLN A 431 15.32 9.16 -8.52
C GLN A 431 16.01 9.34 -7.16
N TRP A 432 16.75 8.36 -6.65
CA TRP A 432 17.43 8.46 -5.34
C TRP A 432 18.51 9.53 -5.32
N ASN A 433 19.15 9.77 -6.47
CA ASN A 433 20.07 10.87 -6.67
C ASN A 433 19.99 11.38 -8.12
N PRO A 434 19.10 12.35 -8.40
CA PRO A 434 18.77 12.75 -9.77
C PRO A 434 19.83 13.65 -10.43
N ILE A 435 20.99 13.89 -9.79
CA ILE A 435 22.07 14.71 -10.35
C ILE A 435 22.64 14.07 -11.63
N SER A 436 22.94 12.78 -11.58
CA SER A 436 23.48 12.03 -12.71
C SER A 436 23.25 10.53 -12.54
N ARG A 437 23.40 9.77 -13.64
CA ARG A 437 23.31 8.30 -13.59
C ARG A 437 24.40 7.69 -12.70
N LEU A 438 25.61 8.26 -12.69
CA LEU A 438 26.71 7.81 -11.84
C LEU A 438 26.40 8.05 -10.36
N SER A 439 25.90 9.24 -10.01
CA SER A 439 25.48 9.57 -8.64
C SER A 439 24.33 8.66 -8.17
N SER A 440 23.39 8.32 -9.06
CA SER A 440 22.36 7.31 -8.77
C SER A 440 22.96 5.92 -8.50
N MET A 441 23.97 5.50 -9.27
CA MET A 441 24.65 4.20 -9.07
C MET A 441 25.41 4.15 -7.74
N GLU A 442 26.13 5.22 -7.39
CA GLU A 442 26.85 5.33 -6.12
C GLU A 442 25.88 5.32 -4.92
N THR A 443 24.83 6.15 -4.99
CA THR A 443 23.76 6.17 -3.99
C THR A 443 23.06 4.82 -3.89
N PHE A 444 22.85 4.11 -5.01
CA PHE A 444 22.31 2.77 -5.03
C PHE A 444 23.17 1.79 -4.23
N TRP A 445 24.47 1.70 -4.52
CA TRP A 445 25.37 0.78 -3.82
C TRP A 445 25.40 1.05 -2.32
N TYR A 446 25.47 2.32 -1.94
CA TYR A 446 25.48 2.71 -0.54
C TYR A 446 24.18 2.33 0.19
N ILE A 447 23.03 2.79 -0.30
CA ILE A 447 21.73 2.57 0.34
C ILE A 447 21.33 1.09 0.32
N ASN A 448 21.48 0.42 -0.82
CA ASN A 448 21.15 -0.99 -0.93
C ASN A 448 22.02 -1.85 0.01
N SER A 449 23.32 -1.53 0.12
CA SER A 449 24.21 -2.21 1.06
C SER A 449 23.85 -1.92 2.52
N GLN A 450 23.41 -0.71 2.87
CA GLN A 450 22.91 -0.41 4.23
C GLN A 450 21.69 -1.26 4.60
N VAL A 451 20.71 -1.36 3.68
CA VAL A 451 19.49 -2.18 3.87
C VAL A 451 19.87 -3.65 4.06
N VAL A 452 20.68 -4.20 3.15
CA VAL A 452 21.13 -5.61 3.20
C VAL A 452 21.93 -5.87 4.47
N PHE A 453 22.89 -5.00 4.82
CA PHE A 453 23.71 -5.13 6.02
C PHE A 453 22.84 -5.19 7.27
N THR A 454 21.91 -4.25 7.43
CA THR A 454 21.07 -4.12 8.63
C THR A 454 20.19 -5.34 8.82
N VAL A 455 19.51 -5.78 7.75
CA VAL A 455 18.62 -6.95 7.83
C VAL A 455 19.43 -8.24 8.03
N CYS A 456 20.52 -8.44 7.29
CA CYS A 456 21.38 -9.62 7.47
C CYS A 456 21.97 -9.67 8.88
N GLN A 457 22.37 -8.52 9.45
CA GLN A 457 22.85 -8.47 10.83
C GLN A 457 21.78 -8.91 11.82
N LYS A 458 20.53 -8.47 11.68
CA LYS A 458 19.43 -8.92 12.55
C LYS A 458 19.12 -10.41 12.37
N LEU A 459 19.21 -10.93 11.14
CA LEU A 459 19.05 -12.35 10.84
C LEU A 459 20.14 -13.23 11.47
N LEU A 460 21.40 -12.77 11.47
CA LEU A 460 22.52 -13.47 12.11
C LEU A 460 22.35 -13.56 13.63
N HIS A 461 21.82 -12.51 14.26
CA HIS A 461 21.54 -12.50 15.69
C HIS A 461 20.17 -13.07 16.05
N HIS A 462 19.46 -13.70 15.09
CA HIS A 462 18.17 -14.33 15.33
C HIS A 462 17.09 -13.38 15.90
N GLN A 463 17.17 -12.08 15.56
CA GLN A 463 16.29 -11.02 16.09
C GLN A 463 14.99 -10.83 15.29
N LEU A 464 14.70 -11.72 14.33
CA LEU A 464 13.58 -11.57 13.39
C LEU A 464 12.77 -12.87 13.36
N ARG A 465 11.60 -12.89 14.03
CA ARG A 465 10.78 -14.10 14.18
C ARG A 465 10.19 -14.60 12.85
N ASN A 466 9.80 -13.68 11.99
CA ASN A 466 9.31 -13.95 10.64
C ASN A 466 10.44 -14.12 9.61
N TYR A 467 11.58 -14.70 10.03
CA TYR A 467 12.75 -14.87 9.16
C TYR A 467 12.45 -15.56 7.80
N PRO A 468 11.52 -16.54 7.66
CA PRO A 468 11.29 -17.16 6.35
C PRO A 468 10.67 -16.17 5.34
N ASP A 469 9.79 -15.27 5.81
CA ASP A 469 9.20 -14.22 4.99
C ASP A 469 10.26 -13.17 4.63
N ILE A 470 11.13 -12.81 5.58
CA ILE A 470 12.22 -11.87 5.36
C ILE A 470 13.27 -12.42 4.39
N LEU A 471 13.61 -13.72 4.45
CA LEU A 471 14.51 -14.33 3.47
C LEU A 471 13.90 -14.30 2.06
N ARG A 472 12.60 -14.57 1.92
CA ARG A 472 11.90 -14.51 0.62
C ARG A 472 11.87 -13.08 0.07
N TRP A 473 11.68 -12.10 0.93
CA TRP A 473 11.76 -10.69 0.55
C TRP A 473 13.19 -10.24 0.22
N LEU A 474 14.19 -10.67 0.98
CA LEU A 474 15.59 -10.36 0.70
C LEU A 474 15.99 -10.93 -0.67
N LYS A 475 15.52 -12.14 -1.01
CA LYS A 475 15.62 -12.69 -2.37
C LYS A 475 14.99 -11.76 -3.41
N GLN A 476 13.78 -11.25 -3.20
CA GLN A 476 13.15 -10.29 -4.11
C GLN A 476 13.95 -8.98 -4.22
N LEU A 477 14.53 -8.49 -3.12
CA LEU A 477 15.38 -7.31 -3.10
C LEU A 477 16.64 -7.51 -3.96
N LEU A 478 17.26 -8.70 -3.89
CA LEU A 478 18.38 -9.08 -4.75
C LEU A 478 17.97 -9.19 -6.23
N MET A 479 16.73 -9.58 -6.53
CA MET A 479 16.20 -9.55 -7.90
C MET A 479 16.09 -8.12 -8.42
N CYS A 480 15.58 -7.18 -7.61
CA CYS A 480 15.53 -5.75 -7.97
C CYS A 480 16.93 -5.18 -8.21
N ARG A 481 17.88 -5.50 -7.32
CA ARG A 481 19.31 -5.14 -7.47
C ARG A 481 19.87 -5.63 -8.80
N ASN A 482 19.71 -6.92 -9.13
CA ASN A 482 20.21 -7.47 -10.39
C ASN A 482 19.51 -6.85 -11.62
N ALA A 483 18.21 -6.52 -11.53
CA ALA A 483 17.50 -5.85 -12.62
C ALA A 483 18.05 -4.43 -12.88
N PHE A 484 18.35 -3.68 -11.82
CA PHE A 484 18.94 -2.35 -11.94
C PHE A 484 20.38 -2.40 -12.49
N LEU A 485 21.22 -3.29 -11.97
CA LEU A 485 22.59 -3.47 -12.44
C LEU A 485 22.63 -3.90 -13.91
N ALA A 486 21.76 -4.84 -14.32
CA ALA A 486 21.68 -5.27 -15.72
C ALA A 486 21.29 -4.13 -16.67
N SER A 487 20.43 -3.21 -16.20
CA SER A 487 20.01 -2.04 -16.98
C SER A 487 21.09 -0.94 -17.06
N ASN A 488 22.16 -1.03 -16.27
CA ASN A 488 23.24 -0.05 -16.16
C ASN A 488 24.62 -0.73 -16.18
N ARG A 489 24.78 -1.75 -17.03
CA ARG A 489 25.94 -2.64 -17.05
C ARG A 489 27.27 -1.90 -17.27
N ASP A 490 27.24 -0.82 -18.05
CA ASP A 490 28.40 0.03 -18.36
C ASP A 490 29.03 0.71 -17.13
N ILE A 491 28.23 0.96 -16.09
CA ILE A 491 28.67 1.66 -14.87
C ILE A 491 28.41 0.88 -13.58
N CYS A 492 28.01 -0.39 -13.68
CA CYS A 492 27.49 -1.19 -12.55
C CYS A 492 28.46 -1.33 -11.37
N ASN A 493 29.78 -1.21 -11.59
CA ASN A 493 30.79 -1.31 -10.53
C ASN A 493 31.09 0.03 -9.82
N PHE A 494 30.54 1.16 -10.30
CA PHE A 494 30.82 2.48 -9.74
C PHE A 494 30.28 2.61 -8.31
N GLY A 495 31.16 2.68 -7.31
CA GLY A 495 30.80 2.72 -5.89
C GLY A 495 30.70 1.33 -5.21
N ALA A 496 30.86 0.23 -5.95
CA ALA A 496 30.73 -1.13 -5.40
C ALA A 496 31.90 -1.53 -4.46
N SER A 497 33.04 -0.83 -4.55
CA SER A 497 34.27 -1.13 -3.78
C SER A 497 34.28 -0.58 -2.35
N GLU A 498 33.27 0.22 -1.99
CA GLU A 498 33.12 0.82 -0.66
C GLU A 498 33.10 -0.24 0.45
N GLN A 499 33.61 0.14 1.62
CA GLN A 499 33.79 -0.80 2.73
C GLN A 499 32.45 -1.40 3.20
N LEU A 500 31.39 -0.59 3.21
CA LEU A 500 30.05 -1.05 3.54
C LEU A 500 29.55 -2.12 2.56
N CYS A 501 29.78 -1.94 1.25
CA CYS A 501 29.36 -2.89 0.22
C CYS A 501 29.99 -4.27 0.45
N LYS A 502 31.29 -4.29 0.80
CA LYS A 502 32.01 -5.52 1.15
C LYS A 502 31.44 -6.18 2.41
N GLN A 503 31.16 -5.40 3.45
CA GLN A 503 30.57 -5.92 4.69
C GLN A 503 29.15 -6.47 4.49
N ALA A 504 28.32 -5.77 3.72
CA ALA A 504 26.97 -6.20 3.38
C ALA A 504 26.99 -7.51 2.58
N ALA A 505 27.86 -7.60 1.57
CA ALA A 505 28.04 -8.81 0.77
C ALA A 505 28.50 -10.00 1.62
N LEU A 506 29.46 -9.78 2.54
CA LEU A 506 29.93 -10.81 3.45
C LEU A 506 28.79 -11.31 4.36
N LYS A 507 28.02 -10.40 4.97
CA LYS A 507 26.88 -10.80 5.82
C LYS A 507 25.81 -11.54 5.02
N LEU A 508 25.52 -11.10 3.80
CA LEU A 508 24.60 -11.78 2.90
C LEU A 508 25.05 -13.21 2.60
N GLU A 509 26.34 -13.39 2.30
CA GLU A 509 26.94 -14.71 2.09
C GLU A 509 26.81 -15.58 3.35
N THR A 510 27.19 -15.06 4.52
CA THR A 510 27.10 -15.78 5.81
C THR A 510 25.67 -16.25 6.09
N ILE A 511 24.65 -15.39 5.93
CA ILE A 511 23.26 -15.82 6.15
C ILE A 511 22.80 -16.87 5.14
N CYS A 512 23.26 -16.81 3.89
CA CYS A 512 22.90 -17.81 2.89
C CYS A 512 23.39 -19.19 3.30
N PHE A 513 24.61 -19.29 3.87
CA PHE A 513 25.11 -20.55 4.42
C PHE A 513 24.40 -20.96 5.72
N LEU A 514 24.23 -20.03 6.66
CA LEU A 514 23.63 -20.30 7.98
C LEU A 514 22.23 -20.90 7.85
N TYR A 515 21.40 -20.36 6.96
CA TYR A 515 20.02 -20.84 6.80
C TYR A 515 19.90 -22.13 5.97
N LEU A 516 21.00 -22.71 5.45
CA LEU A 516 20.95 -24.02 4.77
C LEU A 516 20.59 -25.17 5.72
N TRP A 517 20.96 -25.08 7.00
CA TRP A 517 20.65 -26.10 8.01
C TRP A 517 19.29 -25.87 8.72
N SER A 518 18.49 -24.89 8.28
CA SER A 518 17.15 -24.63 8.83
C SER A 518 16.21 -25.84 8.71
N LEU A 519 15.30 -25.98 9.68
CA LEU A 519 14.20 -26.95 9.62
C LEU A 519 13.04 -26.52 8.72
N ASP A 520 12.97 -25.23 8.38
CA ASP A 520 12.05 -24.70 7.36
C ASP A 520 12.67 -24.92 5.97
N ASN A 521 12.13 -25.91 5.24
CA ASN A 521 12.57 -26.22 3.89
C ASN A 521 12.47 -25.01 2.96
N SER A 522 11.46 -24.15 3.14
CA SER A 522 11.28 -22.95 2.32
C SER A 522 12.41 -21.94 2.55
N ALA A 523 12.90 -21.82 3.80
CA ALA A 523 14.04 -20.97 4.12
C ALA A 523 15.34 -21.49 3.49
N ALA A 524 15.62 -22.79 3.62
CA ALA A 524 16.81 -23.40 3.03
C ALA A 524 16.83 -23.30 1.50
N VAL A 525 15.69 -23.57 0.84
CA VAL A 525 15.55 -23.41 -0.62
C VAL A 525 15.64 -21.94 -1.05
N THR A 526 15.15 -21.02 -0.23
CA THR A 526 15.29 -19.58 -0.48
C THR A 526 16.76 -19.16 -0.41
N ALA A 527 17.51 -19.67 0.58
CA ALA A 527 18.95 -19.43 0.69
C ALA A 527 19.73 -19.95 -0.53
N LEU A 528 19.43 -21.15 -1.01
CA LEU A 528 19.99 -21.67 -2.27
C LEU A 528 19.65 -20.79 -3.48
N SER A 529 18.42 -20.29 -3.56
CA SER A 529 18.03 -19.33 -4.61
C SER A 529 18.82 -18.02 -4.53
N MET A 530 19.19 -17.56 -3.33
CA MET A 530 19.98 -16.34 -3.16
C MET A 530 21.42 -16.51 -3.66
N PHE A 531 22.04 -17.69 -3.50
CA PHE A 531 23.35 -17.98 -4.13
C PHE A 531 23.30 -17.80 -5.65
N ARG A 532 22.21 -18.24 -6.31
CA ARG A 532 22.03 -17.99 -7.74
C ARG A 532 21.95 -16.51 -8.09
N LEU A 533 21.27 -15.71 -7.27
CA LEU A 533 21.19 -14.27 -7.49
C LEU A 533 22.55 -13.60 -7.30
N ILE A 534 23.36 -14.06 -6.34
CA ILE A 534 24.74 -13.60 -6.15
C ILE A 534 25.62 -13.98 -7.35
N CYS A 535 25.50 -15.19 -7.90
CA CYS A 535 26.20 -15.58 -9.14
C CYS A 535 25.79 -14.70 -10.34
N LYS A 536 24.48 -14.47 -10.50
CA LYS A 536 23.94 -13.61 -11.56
C LYS A 536 24.43 -12.17 -11.43
N GLU A 537 24.55 -11.64 -10.22
CA GLU A 537 25.13 -10.31 -9.98
C GLU A 537 26.56 -10.25 -10.52
N MET A 538 27.39 -11.26 -10.22
CA MET A 538 28.77 -11.32 -10.71
C MET A 538 28.85 -11.44 -12.23
N GLU A 539 27.98 -12.21 -12.87
CA GLU A 539 27.90 -12.31 -14.35
C GLU A 539 27.48 -10.99 -15.02
N ILE A 540 26.69 -10.16 -14.33
CA ILE A 540 26.33 -8.83 -14.81
C ILE A 540 27.55 -7.90 -14.70
N CYS A 541 28.22 -7.92 -13.54
CA CYS A 541 29.27 -6.97 -13.19
C CYS A 541 30.65 -7.27 -13.78
N TYR A 542 30.92 -8.51 -14.19
CA TYR A 542 32.21 -8.95 -14.70
C TYR A 542 32.06 -9.62 -16.07
N SER A 543 33.12 -9.56 -16.87
CA SER A 543 33.23 -10.42 -18.05
C SER A 543 33.52 -11.88 -17.61
N PRO A 544 33.24 -12.89 -18.45
CA PRO A 544 33.50 -14.30 -18.11
C PRO A 544 34.95 -14.59 -17.73
N GLU A 545 35.90 -13.85 -18.29
CA GLU A 545 37.34 -13.98 -18.02
C GLU A 545 37.76 -13.33 -16.69
N GLU A 546 36.98 -12.38 -16.19
CA GLU A 546 37.26 -11.60 -14.98
C GLU A 546 36.44 -12.07 -13.76
N LEU A 547 35.72 -13.20 -13.89
CA LEU A 547 34.87 -13.71 -12.81
C LEU A 547 35.71 -14.00 -11.55
N PRO A 548 35.34 -13.43 -10.38
CA PRO A 548 36.07 -13.66 -9.15
C PRO A 548 36.12 -15.15 -8.77
N GLN A 549 37.24 -15.62 -8.22
CA GLN A 549 37.40 -17.03 -7.80
C GLN A 549 36.30 -17.54 -6.86
N LYS A 550 35.73 -16.66 -6.02
CA LYS A 550 34.57 -16.94 -5.15
C LYS A 550 33.30 -17.37 -5.92
N TYR A 551 33.17 -17.01 -7.20
CA TYR A 551 32.08 -17.45 -8.08
C TYR A 551 31.98 -18.98 -8.13
N MET A 552 33.13 -19.66 -8.20
CA MET A 552 33.19 -21.13 -8.27
C MET A 552 32.70 -21.79 -6.97
N ALA A 553 32.79 -21.11 -5.83
CA ALA A 553 32.28 -21.61 -4.55
C ALA A 553 30.74 -21.59 -4.49
N PHE A 554 30.10 -20.69 -5.24
CA PHE A 554 28.64 -20.52 -5.23
C PHE A 554 27.93 -21.22 -6.39
N SER A 555 28.59 -21.41 -7.54
CA SER A 555 27.98 -22.02 -8.74
C SER A 555 27.35 -23.39 -8.45
N CYS A 556 28.08 -24.26 -7.74
CA CYS A 556 27.56 -25.58 -7.34
C CYS A 556 26.28 -25.50 -6.49
N LEU A 557 26.16 -24.51 -5.61
CA LEU A 557 24.95 -24.29 -4.80
C LEU A 557 23.83 -23.63 -5.62
N ALA A 558 24.20 -22.74 -6.53
CA ALA A 558 23.29 -22.02 -7.42
C ALA A 558 22.58 -22.93 -8.43
N ASP A 559 23.15 -24.08 -8.79
CA ASP A 559 22.60 -25.03 -9.78
C ASP A 559 21.48 -25.94 -9.23
N SER A 560 21.04 -25.72 -8.00
CA SER A 560 20.02 -26.53 -7.32
C SER A 560 18.58 -26.27 -7.84
N ASN A 561 18.27 -26.71 -9.06
CA ASN A 561 16.97 -26.45 -9.71
C ASN A 561 15.79 -27.28 -9.17
N ASP A 562 16.01 -28.47 -8.61
CA ASP A 562 14.93 -29.46 -8.36
C ASP A 562 14.54 -29.66 -6.89
N LEU A 563 14.93 -28.75 -5.99
CA LEU A 563 14.81 -28.99 -4.54
C LEU A 563 13.47 -28.56 -3.90
N GLN A 564 12.58 -27.91 -4.65
CA GLN A 564 11.35 -27.31 -4.10
C GLN A 564 10.30 -28.34 -3.62
N THR A 565 10.32 -29.55 -4.16
CA THR A 565 9.33 -30.62 -3.88
C THR A 565 9.90 -31.76 -3.03
N ILE A 566 11.14 -31.64 -2.57
CA ILE A 566 11.85 -32.71 -1.87
C ILE A 566 11.55 -32.68 -0.36
N GLY A 567 11.32 -33.85 0.24
CA GLY A 567 11.18 -33.99 1.69
C GLY A 567 12.45 -33.55 2.44
N ARG A 568 12.30 -33.05 3.69
CA ARG A 568 13.37 -32.42 4.50
C ARG A 568 14.70 -33.20 4.51
N VAL A 569 14.64 -34.52 4.73
CA VAL A 569 15.84 -35.36 4.83
C VAL A 569 16.61 -35.40 3.50
N ALA A 570 15.89 -35.55 2.38
CA ALA A 570 16.51 -35.58 1.06
C ALA A 570 17.02 -34.20 0.63
N LEU A 571 16.34 -33.12 1.03
CA LEU A 571 16.84 -31.75 0.87
C LEU A 571 18.18 -31.56 1.59
N GLN A 572 18.27 -31.91 2.87
CA GLN A 572 19.50 -31.77 3.65
C GLN A 572 20.65 -32.65 3.11
N LYS A 573 20.37 -33.88 2.66
CA LYS A 573 21.37 -34.71 1.97
C LYS A 573 21.90 -34.04 0.69
N SER A 574 21.01 -33.42 -0.08
CA SER A 574 21.38 -32.71 -1.32
C SER A 574 22.24 -31.50 -1.01
N ILE A 575 21.82 -30.66 -0.05
CA ILE A 575 22.58 -29.50 0.44
C ILE A 575 24.00 -29.92 0.86
N ASN A 576 24.12 -30.93 1.72
CA ASN A 576 25.42 -31.44 2.16
C ASN A 576 26.25 -32.00 1.01
N SER A 577 25.62 -32.56 -0.03
CA SER A 577 26.33 -32.98 -1.24
C SER A 577 26.87 -31.81 -2.05
N TYR A 578 26.17 -30.67 -2.11
CA TYR A 578 26.67 -29.47 -2.78
C TYR A 578 27.79 -28.80 -1.99
N LEU A 579 27.66 -28.72 -0.66
CA LEU A 579 28.70 -28.18 0.22
C LEU A 579 30.03 -28.94 0.09
N ARG A 580 29.99 -30.28 0.01
CA ARG A 580 31.19 -31.10 -0.22
C ARG A 580 31.85 -30.89 -1.59
N LYS A 581 31.10 -30.40 -2.59
CA LYS A 581 31.62 -30.10 -3.93
C LYS A 581 32.27 -28.72 -4.02
N GLN A 582 32.15 -27.89 -2.98
CA GLN A 582 32.87 -26.64 -2.94
C GLN A 582 34.37 -26.94 -2.93
N THR A 583 35.11 -26.29 -3.83
CA THR A 583 36.55 -26.51 -3.99
C THR A 583 37.38 -25.40 -3.36
N LEU A 584 36.74 -24.30 -2.95
CA LEU A 584 37.41 -23.08 -2.50
C LEU A 584 36.74 -22.51 -1.24
N PRO A 585 37.53 -22.15 -0.20
CA PRO A 585 37.03 -21.45 0.97
C PRO A 585 36.53 -20.05 0.60
N CYS A 586 35.33 -19.70 1.05
CA CYS A 586 34.82 -18.34 0.98
C CYS A 586 34.56 -17.80 2.40
N VAL A 587 34.84 -16.50 2.60
CA VAL A 587 34.90 -15.89 3.94
C VAL A 587 33.56 -15.98 4.67
N GLY A 588 32.44 -15.85 3.94
CA GLY A 588 31.12 -15.99 4.53
C GLY A 588 30.79 -17.42 4.93
N CYS A 589 31.29 -18.44 4.21
CA CYS A 589 31.20 -19.84 4.63
C CYS A 589 32.03 -20.10 5.90
N CYS A 590 33.25 -19.56 5.97
CA CYS A 590 34.08 -19.67 7.17
C CYS A 590 33.37 -19.07 8.39
N GLN A 591 32.80 -17.88 8.25
CA GLN A 591 32.06 -17.22 9.32
C GLN A 591 30.82 -18.03 9.71
N ALA A 592 30.03 -18.50 8.73
CA ALA A 592 28.85 -19.30 9.00
C ALA A 592 29.20 -20.62 9.70
N TRP A 593 30.35 -21.22 9.36
CA TRP A 593 30.86 -22.41 10.04
C TRP A 593 31.20 -22.12 11.50
N GLN A 594 31.93 -21.03 11.77
CA GLN A 594 32.27 -20.62 13.14
C GLN A 594 31.01 -20.37 13.97
N ASP A 595 30.06 -19.59 13.45
CA ASP A 595 28.80 -19.28 14.13
C ASP A 595 27.99 -20.57 14.39
N THR A 596 27.89 -21.44 13.38
CA THR A 596 27.19 -22.74 13.50
C THR A 596 27.87 -23.65 14.52
N TYR A 597 29.20 -23.63 14.62
CA TYR A 597 29.95 -24.45 15.57
C TYR A 597 29.66 -24.04 17.02
N VAL A 598 29.55 -22.73 17.29
CA VAL A 598 29.15 -22.22 18.62
C VAL A 598 27.76 -22.74 18.99
N TYR A 599 26.76 -22.57 18.10
CA TYR A 599 25.41 -23.10 18.36
C TYR A 599 25.42 -24.62 18.54
N TRP A 600 26.15 -25.34 17.70
CA TRP A 600 26.26 -26.79 17.79
C TRP A 600 26.84 -27.24 19.14
N GLN A 601 27.85 -26.54 19.67
CA GLN A 601 28.42 -26.82 20.99
C GLN A 601 27.42 -26.58 22.12
N ASP A 602 26.65 -25.48 22.07
CA ASP A 602 25.61 -25.20 23.08
C ASP A 602 24.52 -26.28 23.05
N PHE A 603 24.03 -26.65 21.86
CA PHE A 603 23.05 -27.74 21.69
C PHE A 603 23.61 -29.09 22.16
N ALA A 604 24.88 -29.39 21.89
CA ALA A 604 25.53 -30.61 22.36
C ALA A 604 25.63 -30.67 23.89
N ARG A 605 25.94 -29.54 24.54
CA ARG A 605 25.97 -29.43 26.00
C ARG A 605 24.58 -29.66 26.60
N TYR A 606 23.55 -29.05 26.01
CA TYR A 606 22.16 -29.24 26.42
C TYR A 606 21.72 -30.71 26.29
N LEU A 607 21.97 -31.34 25.14
CA LEU A 607 21.59 -32.74 24.89
C LEU A 607 22.31 -33.73 25.83
N LYS A 608 23.54 -33.43 26.24
CA LYS A 608 24.29 -34.25 27.22
C LYS A 608 23.72 -34.16 28.64
N SER A 609 23.17 -33.02 29.03
CA SER A 609 22.59 -32.81 30.37
C SER A 609 21.11 -33.19 30.44
N TYR A 610 20.42 -33.35 29.30
CA TYR A 610 19.01 -33.74 29.23
C TYR A 610 18.74 -35.17 29.73
N PRO A 611 17.61 -35.45 30.44
CA PRO A 611 16.60 -34.49 30.94
C PRO A 611 16.97 -33.91 32.32
N LYS A 612 18.18 -34.16 32.82
CA LYS A 612 18.61 -33.89 34.20
C LYS A 612 19.07 -32.44 34.44
N SER A 613 18.95 -31.55 33.46
CA SER A 613 19.33 -30.14 33.61
C SER A 613 18.35 -29.44 34.55
N LYS A 614 18.84 -28.94 35.69
CA LYS A 614 18.15 -27.86 36.41
C LYS A 614 17.97 -26.70 35.41
N PHE A 615 16.77 -26.13 35.32
CA PHE A 615 16.47 -24.96 34.49
C PHE A 615 17.52 -23.87 34.75
N ASP A 616 18.47 -23.75 33.82
CA ASP A 616 19.56 -22.77 33.82
C ASP A 616 19.38 -21.86 32.60
N ASP A 617 19.92 -20.65 32.63
CA ASP A 617 19.74 -19.64 31.58
C ASP A 617 20.18 -20.15 30.19
N SER A 618 21.17 -21.06 30.17
CA SER A 618 21.67 -21.75 28.97
C SER A 618 20.62 -22.66 28.32
N SER A 619 19.72 -23.27 29.09
CA SER A 619 18.66 -24.16 28.61
C SER A 619 17.53 -23.37 27.95
N GLN A 620 17.15 -22.23 28.53
CA GLN A 620 16.13 -21.34 27.98
C GLN A 620 16.54 -20.75 26.61
N LEU A 621 17.84 -20.46 26.43
CA LEU A 621 18.37 -19.96 25.15
C LEU A 621 18.20 -21.00 24.03
N ILE A 622 18.48 -22.28 24.30
CA ILE A 622 18.36 -23.37 23.32
C ILE A 622 16.90 -23.61 22.95
N GLU A 623 16.01 -23.60 23.93
CA GLU A 623 14.57 -23.71 23.69
C GLU A 623 14.04 -22.53 22.87
N ASN A 624 14.47 -21.30 23.17
CA ASN A 624 14.10 -20.12 22.41
C ASN A 624 14.60 -20.17 20.95
N LEU A 625 15.86 -20.54 20.73
CA LEU A 625 16.44 -20.71 19.39
C LEU A 625 15.75 -21.84 18.62
N THR A 626 15.44 -22.95 19.31
CA THR A 626 14.72 -24.08 18.71
C THR A 626 13.32 -23.65 18.25
N ASN A 627 12.58 -22.95 19.11
CA ASN A 627 11.25 -22.45 18.77
C ASN A 627 11.29 -21.47 17.59
N LEU A 628 12.29 -20.59 17.55
CA LEU A 628 12.49 -19.66 16.44
C LEU A 628 12.75 -20.40 15.12
N LEU A 629 13.65 -21.38 15.11
CA LEU A 629 14.14 -22.02 13.88
C LEU A 629 13.29 -23.20 13.42
N ALA A 630 12.52 -23.83 14.31
CA ALA A 630 11.73 -25.04 14.02
C ALA A 630 10.32 -24.76 13.49
N CYS A 631 9.60 -23.74 13.98
CA CYS A 631 8.28 -23.38 13.46
C CYS A 631 7.80 -21.98 13.91
N PRO A 632 7.86 -20.95 13.04
CA PRO A 632 7.34 -19.62 13.37
C PRO A 632 5.80 -19.53 13.47
N LYS A 633 5.06 -20.50 12.91
CA LYS A 633 3.61 -20.38 12.64
C LYS A 633 2.69 -21.06 13.66
N THR A 634 3.22 -21.77 14.65
CA THR A 634 2.40 -22.47 15.66
C THR A 634 2.96 -22.25 17.06
N GLN A 635 2.73 -21.06 17.61
CA GLN A 635 2.82 -20.86 19.06
C GLN A 635 1.48 -21.26 19.69
N ARG A 636 1.31 -22.56 19.93
CA ARG A 636 0.66 -23.00 21.17
C ARG A 636 1.80 -23.40 22.10
N ASN A 637 1.72 -23.06 23.39
CA ASN A 637 2.61 -23.54 24.45
C ASN A 637 2.59 -25.08 24.47
N VAL A 638 3.36 -25.70 23.58
CA VAL A 638 3.63 -27.12 23.55
C VAL A 638 5.08 -27.22 23.98
N ASP A 639 5.35 -28.04 24.99
CA ASP A 639 6.71 -28.34 25.45
C ASP A 639 7.64 -28.54 24.25
N VAL A 640 8.82 -27.92 24.27
CA VAL A 640 9.77 -28.01 23.16
C VAL A 640 10.06 -29.49 22.91
N ASP A 641 9.65 -29.97 21.73
CA ASP A 641 9.82 -31.37 21.36
C ASP A 641 11.32 -31.66 21.24
N SER A 642 11.83 -32.53 22.11
CA SER A 642 13.22 -32.99 22.11
C SER A 642 13.70 -33.48 20.73
N ASP A 643 12.76 -33.96 19.89
CA ASP A 643 13.03 -34.35 18.50
C ASP A 643 13.41 -33.16 17.61
N LEU A 644 12.85 -31.96 17.83
CA LEU A 644 13.22 -30.74 17.08
C LEU A 644 14.63 -30.28 17.42
N ILE A 645 15.01 -30.33 18.70
CA ILE A 645 16.36 -30.00 19.18
C ILE A 645 17.37 -30.95 18.52
N LEU A 646 17.08 -32.26 18.54
CA LEU A 646 17.94 -33.27 17.92
C LEU A 646 18.06 -33.07 16.41
N LYS A 647 16.96 -32.73 15.73
CA LYS A 647 16.96 -32.46 14.27
C LYS A 647 17.78 -31.23 13.90
N LEU A 648 17.68 -30.13 14.65
CA LEU A 648 18.52 -28.94 14.43
C LEU A 648 20.00 -29.28 14.64
N TRP A 649 20.32 -29.94 15.75
CA TRP A 649 21.67 -30.38 16.03
C TRP A 649 22.24 -31.30 14.93
N ALA A 650 21.44 -32.23 14.43
CA ALA A 650 21.83 -33.12 13.33
C ALA A 650 22.07 -32.36 12.01
N ASN A 651 21.22 -31.38 11.66
CA ASN A 651 21.44 -30.55 10.48
C ASN A 651 22.71 -29.70 10.60
N MET A 652 22.94 -29.07 11.76
CA MET A 652 24.17 -28.33 12.04
C MET A 652 25.40 -29.24 11.93
N SER A 653 25.34 -30.46 12.47
CA SER A 653 26.41 -31.45 12.35
C SER A 653 26.70 -31.78 10.89
N GLY A 654 25.65 -32.02 10.09
CA GLY A 654 25.77 -32.30 8.66
C GLY A 654 26.44 -31.16 7.90
N PHE A 655 26.04 -29.91 8.19
CA PHE A 655 26.65 -28.71 7.63
C PHE A 655 28.13 -28.58 8.01
N LEU A 656 28.46 -28.66 9.30
CA LEU A 656 29.85 -28.53 9.79
C LEU A 656 30.78 -29.56 9.16
N CYS A 657 30.35 -30.83 9.07
CA CYS A 657 31.12 -31.89 8.44
C CYS A 657 31.26 -31.70 6.91
N ALA A 658 30.18 -31.31 6.22
CA ALA A 658 30.20 -31.13 4.78
C ALA A 658 31.09 -29.94 4.35
N SER A 659 31.04 -28.85 5.11
CA SER A 659 31.81 -27.62 4.83
C SER A 659 33.27 -27.69 5.30
N ALA A 660 33.61 -28.59 6.23
CA ALA A 660 35.01 -28.85 6.59
C ALA A 660 35.73 -29.71 5.54
N ALA A 661 35.01 -30.64 4.90
CA ALA A 661 35.58 -31.56 3.90
C ALA A 661 35.99 -30.87 2.59
N SER A 662 35.44 -29.69 2.28
CA SER A 662 35.71 -28.91 1.08
C SER A 662 37.03 -28.11 1.12
N GLY A 663 37.84 -28.24 2.18
CA GLY A 663 39.00 -27.35 2.41
C GLY A 663 38.57 -25.90 2.69
N GLY A 664 37.28 -25.68 2.96
CA GLY A 664 36.61 -24.40 3.09
C GLY A 664 36.95 -23.62 4.36
N VAL A 665 37.56 -24.27 5.34
CA VAL A 665 38.01 -23.68 6.61
C VAL A 665 39.47 -24.09 6.76
N SER A 666 40.40 -23.14 6.65
CA SER A 666 41.83 -23.46 6.71
C SER A 666 42.19 -24.13 8.04
N SER A 667 43.18 -25.02 8.00
CA SER A 667 43.67 -25.81 9.15
C SER A 667 43.99 -24.99 10.41
N ASN A 668 44.23 -23.68 10.25
CA ASN A 668 44.47 -22.74 11.35
C ASN A 668 43.23 -22.44 12.20
N THR A 669 42.01 -22.53 11.65
CA THR A 669 40.77 -22.35 12.45
C THR A 669 40.44 -23.59 13.28
N LEU A 670 40.83 -24.78 12.79
CA LEU A 670 40.68 -26.04 13.50
C LEU A 670 41.67 -26.15 14.67
N LEU A 671 42.90 -25.61 14.52
CA LEU A 671 43.92 -25.62 15.58
C LEU A 671 43.60 -24.68 16.76
N ASN A 672 42.97 -23.53 16.50
CA ASN A 672 42.59 -22.58 17.55
C ASN A 672 41.30 -22.95 18.32
N SER A 673 40.54 -23.94 17.85
CA SER A 673 39.32 -24.44 18.52
C SER A 673 39.55 -25.76 19.29
N SER A 674 40.78 -26.28 19.25
CA SER A 674 41.25 -27.45 20.01
C SER A 674 42.17 -27.10 21.19
N MET A 675 42.30 -25.82 21.53
CA MET A 675 42.78 -25.34 22.85
C MET A 675 41.62 -24.64 23.55
#